data_AF-A0A916YHP3-F1
#
_entry.id   AF-A0A916YHP3-F1
#
_cell.length_a   1.000
_cell.length_b   1.000
_cell.length_c   1.000
_cell.angle_alpha   90.00
_cell.angle_beta   90.00
_cell.angle_gamma   90.00
#
_symmetry.space_group_name_H-M   'P 1'
#
loop_
_entity.id
_entity.type
_entity.pdbx_description
1 polymer ?
#
loop_
_entity_poly.entity_id
_entity_poly.type
_entity_poly.pdbx_seq_one_letter_code
_entity_poly.pdbx_strand_id
1 'polypeptide(L)'
;MIRRVFTVVGIMLTFILVFQACKTDEVTTVKTATITALTCSSTTFSATATSGASYTGTAAVPYTGGNGVAYDAGASVASTGVTGLTATLSAGTLASGSGTASFVITGTPASAGTATFAISLGGQSCKLSLPVAVSKASISTLICTVTPAIGTNGTAYTGTVTMAYTGGNGGAYDVSTASSTGVEGLTATVAAGTLANGAGNLTYTISGTPTSSGTATFNLSLGGQSCTVTLAIAAGTSSTATAAKDTVVIAYSGTSAAVNNPYASSGVAVAVSGADVTVTSTNTTKEIVYLLSGTASKGSFKIYSEYRFNITMKGVSLTNSAGPAINIQSSKKGTINILAGTTNNLTDGATYATSKEDQKGTFFSEGQLSFMGTGTLNVTGLNKHAIVADDYIAISEANIVVKSAVSDGIHANDYLQIDNGTVTVTSSSDGIVAEEGYVAINGGTITVNSVDDGIAAPYSGTDASITPYVLIKGGKITVTTTGDKGNAIKSKSYTTIGTVETVSLTVSGKGAKAIKTGGDFTLTAGTVKLTTSGAAYYDTADADVAAPAGINCDKNLAIRGGNLTVISTGIGGKGINVDGTATVSGGTTNITVSGAKYTYNTANTSDAKGFKSDGAFVMNNGELNISATDDGLKSETSITVNDGTINVTKSYEGMESIIININGGVTNLTASNDGINTSYGTVSGGTESNDNSQLTVSGGILIVTGSDAIDSNGNFTIKGGTVISNGNEDVDVNGNFLVNGGVLIGAEPASNMTKAMGTASTQVGMFIKSTASVAATSIIHIEDASGKDLLTFKPKTASAYFHFSNPSLTKGASYKIYYGGTYTGGSFVGGSSGWGLHTGGTYSNTGATLKASPTTSTSSTVNTITF
;
A
#
# COMPACT_ATOMS: atom_id res chain seq x y z
N MET A 1 -82.69 12.90 43.97
CA MET A 1 -83.21 13.61 42.78
C MET A 1 -82.32 13.24 41.61
N ILE A 2 -82.81 12.42 40.66
CA ILE A 2 -83.21 12.85 39.30
C ILE A 2 -81.95 13.29 38.52
N ARG A 3 -81.47 12.67 37.43
CA ARG A 3 -82.01 11.76 36.39
C ARG A 3 -80.77 11.20 35.65
N ARG A 4 -80.66 9.87 35.42
CA ARG A 4 -81.02 9.14 34.17
C ARG A 4 -80.20 9.59 32.94
N VAL A 5 -79.57 8.77 32.09
CA VAL A 5 -79.92 7.46 31.46
C VAL A 5 -78.58 6.87 30.92
N PHE A 6 -78.10 5.70 31.36
CA PHE A 6 -78.18 4.37 30.68
C PHE A 6 -77.72 4.37 29.20
N THR A 7 -76.83 3.48 28.73
CA THR A 7 -77.08 2.03 28.59
C THR A 7 -75.75 1.29 28.35
N VAL A 8 -75.30 0.38 29.25
CA VAL A 8 -75.30 -1.12 29.17
C VAL A 8 -74.61 -1.65 27.88
N VAL A 9 -73.55 -2.46 27.88
CA VAL A 9 -73.36 -3.89 28.25
C VAL A 9 -71.84 -4.18 28.07
N GLY A 10 -71.07 -4.98 28.80
CA GLY A 10 -71.19 -5.89 29.95
C GLY A 10 -69.75 -6.29 30.36
N ILE A 11 -69.38 -6.30 31.65
CA ILE A 11 -69.34 -7.50 32.53
C ILE A 11 -68.50 -8.62 31.87
N MET A 12 -67.30 -9.00 32.29
CA MET A 12 -66.79 -9.51 33.58
C MET A 12 -65.27 -9.75 33.33
N LEU A 13 -64.28 -9.45 34.18
CA LEU A 13 -63.89 -10.20 35.38
C LEU A 13 -62.68 -9.43 35.99
N THR A 14 -62.81 -8.74 37.13
CA THR A 14 -62.27 -9.08 38.48
C THR A 14 -60.79 -9.53 38.50
N PHE A 15 -59.88 -8.66 39.00
CA PHE A 15 -59.27 -8.68 40.36
C PHE A 15 -58.20 -9.79 40.50
N ILE A 16 -56.95 -9.54 40.91
CA ILE A 16 -56.51 -9.32 42.30
C ILE A 16 -54.97 -9.00 42.30
N LEU A 17 -54.53 -8.16 43.26
CA LEU A 17 -53.16 -7.98 43.84
C LEU A 17 -52.04 -7.32 43.03
N VAL A 18 -51.67 -6.07 43.41
CA VAL A 18 -50.24 -5.69 43.62
C VAL A 18 -50.16 -4.67 44.77
N PHE A 19 -49.53 -5.05 45.88
CA PHE A 19 -48.92 -4.15 46.87
C PHE A 19 -47.40 -4.15 46.63
N GLN A 20 -46.78 -2.98 46.86
CA GLN A 20 -45.35 -2.65 46.84
C GLN A 20 -44.64 -2.51 45.47
N ALA A 21 -44.41 -1.26 45.08
CA ALA A 21 -43.09 -0.65 45.18
C ALA A 21 -43.18 0.87 44.95
N CYS A 22 -42.84 1.67 45.98
CA CYS A 22 -42.34 3.03 45.74
C CYS A 22 -41.03 2.89 44.97
N LYS A 23 -41.08 3.05 43.64
CA LYS A 23 -39.89 3.33 42.85
C LYS A 23 -39.76 4.86 42.83
N THR A 24 -38.78 5.37 43.55
CA THR A 24 -38.28 6.74 43.35
C THR A 24 -37.98 6.90 41.86
N ASP A 25 -38.53 7.94 41.24
CA ASP A 25 -38.14 8.37 39.91
C ASP A 25 -36.62 8.66 39.95
N GLU A 26 -35.81 7.71 39.46
CA GLU A 26 -34.44 8.03 39.08
C GLU A 26 -34.55 9.02 37.94
N VAL A 27 -34.24 10.28 38.24
CA VAL A 27 -33.86 11.27 37.24
C VAL A 27 -32.68 10.66 36.50
N THR A 28 -32.93 10.11 35.31
CA THR A 28 -31.89 9.69 34.38
C THR A 28 -31.16 10.95 33.92
N THR A 29 -30.18 11.38 34.70
CA THR A 29 -29.24 12.42 34.27
C THR A 29 -28.60 11.92 32.98
N VAL A 30 -28.97 12.52 31.85
CA VAL A 30 -28.34 12.28 30.56
C VAL A 30 -26.86 12.64 30.73
N LYS A 31 -26.01 11.63 30.91
CA LYS A 31 -24.57 11.86 31.01
C LYS A 31 -24.12 12.38 29.65
N THR A 32 -23.54 13.57 29.62
CA THR A 32 -22.95 14.15 28.41
C THR A 32 -21.56 13.56 28.19
N ALA A 33 -21.17 13.32 26.94
CA ALA A 33 -19.81 12.91 26.61
C ALA A 33 -18.82 14.01 27.06
N THR A 34 -17.81 13.67 27.86
CA THR A 34 -16.80 14.60 28.37
C THR A 34 -15.41 13.99 28.29
N ILE A 35 -14.40 14.81 27.96
CA ILE A 35 -12.97 14.45 27.97
C ILE A 35 -12.19 15.52 28.76
N THR A 36 -11.02 15.14 29.29
CA THR A 36 -10.13 16.07 30.00
C THR A 36 -9.15 16.80 29.08
N ALA A 37 -8.73 16.18 27.97
CA ALA A 37 -7.92 16.84 26.95
C ALA A 37 -8.14 16.25 25.55
N LEU A 38 -7.98 17.08 24.53
CA LEU A 38 -8.00 16.71 23.11
C LEU A 38 -6.68 17.17 22.47
N THR A 39 -5.89 16.24 21.92
CA THR A 39 -4.48 16.48 21.54
C THR A 39 -4.29 16.44 20.04
N CYS A 40 -4.52 17.56 19.36
CA CYS A 40 -4.37 17.66 17.91
C CYS A 40 -2.91 17.52 17.41
N SER A 41 -1.90 17.78 18.23
CA SER A 41 -0.49 17.78 17.83
C SER A 41 0.08 16.39 17.52
N SER A 42 -0.59 15.33 17.97
CA SER A 42 -0.21 13.93 17.74
C SER A 42 -1.21 13.20 16.82
N THR A 43 -1.94 13.95 16.00
CA THR A 43 -2.92 13.38 15.07
C THR A 43 -2.24 12.62 13.94
N THR A 44 -2.79 11.46 13.57
CA THR A 44 -2.40 10.73 12.36
C THR A 44 -3.49 10.88 11.30
N PHE A 45 -3.07 11.06 10.04
CA PHE A 45 -3.97 11.16 8.89
C PHE A 45 -3.91 9.87 8.05
N SER A 46 -5.04 9.45 7.49
CA SER A 46 -5.12 8.23 6.67
C SER A 46 -4.49 8.40 5.29
N ALA A 47 -4.45 9.63 4.77
CA ALA A 47 -3.94 9.98 3.45
C ALA A 47 -3.31 11.40 3.44
N THR A 48 -2.41 11.64 2.49
CA THR A 48 -1.81 12.95 2.22
C THR A 48 -2.75 13.79 1.36
N ALA A 49 -2.98 15.04 1.74
CA ALA A 49 -3.74 16.00 0.92
C ALA A 49 -2.81 16.69 -0.09
N THR A 50 -3.29 16.87 -1.31
CA THR A 50 -2.58 17.59 -2.38
C THR A 50 -3.50 18.67 -2.95
N SER A 51 -2.98 19.87 -3.16
CA SER A 51 -3.76 21.00 -3.70
C SER A 51 -4.47 20.63 -5.01
N GLY A 52 -5.73 21.05 -5.15
CA GLY A 52 -6.55 20.80 -6.34
C GLY A 52 -7.01 19.36 -6.54
N ALA A 53 -6.56 18.39 -5.73
CA ALA A 53 -7.03 17.01 -5.77
C ALA A 53 -8.19 16.77 -4.81
N SER A 54 -9.19 15.99 -5.22
CA SER A 54 -10.21 15.51 -4.28
C SER A 54 -9.54 14.69 -3.18
N TYR A 55 -9.89 14.99 -1.95
CA TYR A 55 -9.37 14.39 -0.74
C TYR A 55 -10.53 13.80 0.05
N THR A 56 -10.38 12.55 0.45
CA THR A 56 -11.20 11.89 1.46
C THR A 56 -10.24 11.13 2.37
N GLY A 57 -10.15 11.56 3.62
CA GLY A 57 -9.28 10.94 4.62
C GLY A 57 -9.90 10.97 6.00
N THR A 58 -9.29 10.26 6.93
CA THR A 58 -9.65 10.30 8.34
C THR A 58 -8.48 10.84 9.16
N ALA A 59 -8.80 11.64 10.17
CA ALA A 59 -7.87 12.10 11.18
C ALA A 59 -8.22 11.44 12.52
N ALA A 60 -7.28 10.67 13.07
CA ALA A 60 -7.43 10.04 14.38
C ALA A 60 -6.84 10.97 15.45
N VAL A 61 -7.71 11.69 16.17
CA VAL A 61 -7.34 12.72 17.14
C VAL A 61 -7.36 12.13 18.56
N PRO A 62 -6.22 12.00 19.25
CA PRO A 62 -6.18 11.46 20.60
C PRO A 62 -6.88 12.36 21.63
N TYR A 63 -7.52 11.74 22.62
CA TYR A 63 -8.06 12.39 23.81
C TYR A 63 -7.72 11.60 25.09
N THR A 64 -7.82 12.27 26.25
CA THR A 64 -7.67 11.65 27.57
C THR A 64 -8.87 11.96 28.47
N GLY A 65 -9.15 11.07 29.43
CA GLY A 65 -10.21 11.25 30.44
C GLY A 65 -11.64 11.19 29.90
N GLY A 66 -11.88 10.41 28.85
CA GLY A 66 -13.22 10.06 28.38
C GLY A 66 -14.02 9.30 29.44
N ASN A 67 -15.34 9.43 29.38
CA ASN A 67 -16.26 8.97 30.42
C ASN A 67 -17.15 7.78 30.00
N GLY A 68 -16.84 7.08 28.91
CA GLY A 68 -17.61 5.90 28.46
C GLY A 68 -18.89 6.22 27.67
N VAL A 69 -19.20 7.50 27.43
CA VAL A 69 -20.49 7.95 26.89
C VAL A 69 -20.45 8.11 25.37
N ALA A 70 -21.57 7.76 24.71
CA ALA A 70 -21.77 7.97 23.27
C ALA A 70 -21.89 9.45 22.90
N TYR A 71 -21.40 9.80 21.72
CA TYR A 71 -21.52 11.12 21.12
C TYR A 71 -21.94 11.00 19.66
N ASP A 72 -22.80 11.92 19.23
CA ASP A 72 -23.29 11.97 17.85
C ASP A 72 -22.22 12.51 16.89
N ALA A 73 -22.49 12.35 15.60
CA ALA A 73 -21.67 12.98 14.57
C ALA A 73 -21.69 14.50 14.73
N GLY A 74 -20.53 15.14 14.58
CA GLY A 74 -20.40 16.58 14.72
C GLY A 74 -20.84 17.33 13.45
N ALA A 75 -21.02 18.64 13.59
CA ALA A 75 -21.17 19.51 12.43
C ALA A 75 -19.87 19.54 11.60
N SER A 76 -20.00 19.82 10.30
CA SER A 76 -18.84 19.99 9.43
C SER A 76 -18.10 21.29 9.76
N VAL A 77 -16.78 21.18 9.93
CA VAL A 77 -15.88 22.29 10.21
C VAL A 77 -15.08 22.58 8.95
N ALA A 78 -15.24 23.76 8.36
CA ALA A 78 -14.44 24.18 7.22
C ALA A 78 -12.98 24.45 7.61
N SER A 79 -12.06 24.09 6.73
CA SER A 79 -10.64 24.40 6.85
C SER A 79 -10.37 25.91 6.70
N THR A 80 -9.39 26.38 7.47
CA THR A 80 -8.76 27.71 7.37
C THR A 80 -7.28 27.58 6.98
N GLY A 81 -6.66 28.65 6.49
CA GLY A 81 -5.31 28.59 5.92
C GLY A 81 -5.34 28.07 4.48
N VAL A 82 -5.51 26.75 4.32
CA VAL A 82 -5.89 26.13 3.04
C VAL A 82 -7.38 25.84 3.05
N THR A 83 -8.16 26.48 2.18
CA THR A 83 -9.62 26.31 2.09
C THR A 83 -10.02 25.11 1.23
N GLY A 84 -11.29 24.71 1.27
CA GLY A 84 -11.86 23.70 0.36
C GLY A 84 -11.97 22.29 0.94
N LEU A 85 -11.50 22.10 2.18
CA LEU A 85 -11.71 20.89 2.97
C LEU A 85 -12.71 21.12 4.12
N THR A 86 -13.45 20.09 4.50
CA THR A 86 -14.31 20.06 5.69
C THR A 86 -13.98 18.84 6.55
N ALA A 87 -13.85 19.03 7.86
CA ALA A 87 -13.68 17.95 8.84
C ALA A 87 -15.00 17.72 9.58
N THR A 88 -15.44 16.46 9.68
CA THR A 88 -16.68 16.07 10.35
C THR A 88 -16.37 14.98 11.37
N LEU A 89 -16.72 15.20 12.63
CA LEU A 89 -16.58 14.18 13.68
C LEU A 89 -17.53 13.02 13.37
N SER A 90 -17.00 11.80 13.32
CA SER A 90 -17.82 10.59 13.22
C SER A 90 -18.50 10.30 14.56
N ALA A 91 -19.76 9.85 14.56
CA ALA A 91 -20.42 9.38 15.77
C ALA A 91 -19.63 8.23 16.41
N GLY A 92 -19.61 8.14 17.73
CA GLY A 92 -18.85 7.11 18.44
C GLY A 92 -19.14 7.08 19.93
N THR A 93 -18.38 6.27 20.66
CA THR A 93 -18.43 6.18 22.12
C THR A 93 -17.06 6.49 22.69
N LEU A 94 -17.01 7.39 23.69
CA LEU A 94 -15.75 7.67 24.38
C LEU A 94 -15.29 6.43 25.14
N ALA A 95 -14.00 6.11 25.10
CA ALA A 95 -13.41 5.17 26.03
C ALA A 95 -13.42 5.77 27.44
N SER A 96 -13.52 4.92 28.46
CA SER A 96 -13.24 5.33 29.84
C SER A 96 -11.73 5.52 30.00
N GLY A 97 -11.26 6.77 30.04
CA GLY A 97 -9.83 7.12 30.02
C GLY A 97 -9.36 7.65 28.67
N SER A 98 -8.24 7.17 28.16
CA SER A 98 -7.68 7.66 26.89
C SER A 98 -8.27 6.94 25.68
N GLY A 99 -8.41 7.65 24.56
CA GLY A 99 -8.92 7.08 23.32
C GLY A 99 -8.63 7.97 22.12
N THR A 100 -9.21 7.64 20.97
CA THR A 100 -9.09 8.42 19.72
C THR A 100 -10.46 8.75 19.17
N ALA A 101 -10.61 9.96 18.65
CA ALA A 101 -11.80 10.42 17.95
C ALA A 101 -11.51 10.50 16.45
N SER A 102 -12.42 9.97 15.63
CA SER A 102 -12.25 9.95 14.18
C SER A 102 -12.96 11.15 13.54
N PHE A 103 -12.21 11.95 12.78
CA PHE A 103 -12.76 13.00 11.93
C PHE A 103 -12.61 12.61 10.48
N VAL A 104 -13.71 12.52 9.74
CA VAL A 104 -13.71 12.37 8.29
C VAL A 104 -13.46 13.73 7.68
N ILE A 105 -12.40 13.87 6.90
CA ILE A 105 -12.03 15.08 6.18
C ILE A 105 -12.27 14.85 4.69
N THR A 106 -13.12 15.68 4.08
CA THR A 106 -13.42 15.60 2.65
C THR A 106 -13.27 16.95 1.97
N GLY A 107 -13.14 16.95 0.64
CA GLY A 107 -13.19 18.16 -0.19
C GLY A 107 -12.02 18.25 -1.16
N THR A 108 -11.73 19.45 -1.65
CA THR A 108 -10.62 19.70 -2.57
C THR A 108 -9.86 20.92 -2.06
N PRO A 109 -8.63 20.75 -1.52
CA PRO A 109 -7.90 21.86 -0.96
C PRO A 109 -7.48 22.83 -2.07
N ALA A 110 -7.71 24.12 -1.88
CA ALA A 110 -7.54 25.13 -2.94
C ALA A 110 -6.07 25.43 -3.26
N SER A 111 -5.15 25.21 -2.32
CA SER A 111 -3.72 25.52 -2.45
C SER A 111 -2.89 24.59 -1.58
N ALA A 112 -1.56 24.61 -1.78
CA ALA A 112 -0.63 23.98 -0.84
C ALA A 112 -0.54 24.80 0.46
N GLY A 113 -0.06 24.18 1.54
CA GLY A 113 0.12 24.83 2.85
C GLY A 113 -0.45 23.98 3.98
N THR A 114 -1.02 24.62 5.01
CA THR A 114 -1.63 23.92 6.15
C THR A 114 -3.12 24.22 6.21
N ALA A 115 -3.96 23.19 6.03
CA ALA A 115 -5.39 23.24 6.31
C ALA A 115 -5.62 23.08 7.82
N THR A 116 -6.21 24.08 8.46
CA THR A 116 -6.44 24.09 9.91
C THR A 116 -7.93 24.02 10.22
N PHE A 117 -8.33 23.06 11.06
CA PHE A 117 -9.71 22.87 11.51
C PHE A 117 -9.82 23.13 13.01
N ALA A 118 -10.75 24.00 13.43
CA ALA A 118 -11.07 24.22 14.84
C ALA A 118 -12.09 23.16 15.28
N ILE A 119 -11.61 22.03 15.78
CA ILE A 119 -12.45 20.89 16.17
C ILE A 119 -12.72 20.88 17.66
N SER A 120 -13.86 20.30 18.05
CA SER A 120 -14.28 20.15 19.45
C SER A 120 -14.88 18.78 19.73
N LEU A 121 -14.61 18.24 20.91
CA LEU A 121 -15.22 17.00 21.42
C LEU A 121 -15.26 17.06 22.95
N GLY A 122 -16.38 16.64 23.53
CA GLY A 122 -16.50 16.41 24.97
C GLY A 122 -16.09 17.57 25.88
N GLY A 123 -16.40 18.81 25.48
CA GLY A 123 -16.07 20.04 26.22
C GLY A 123 -14.72 20.67 25.88
N GLN A 124 -13.84 19.97 25.16
CA GLN A 124 -12.50 20.45 24.79
C GLN A 124 -12.44 20.81 23.30
N SER A 125 -11.47 21.66 22.93
CA SER A 125 -11.22 22.05 21.54
C SER A 125 -9.72 22.11 21.22
N CYS A 126 -9.35 21.86 19.97
CA CYS A 126 -7.99 22.05 19.48
C CYS A 126 -7.95 22.38 17.98
N LYS A 127 -6.78 22.82 17.50
CA LYS A 127 -6.54 23.11 16.08
C LYS A 127 -5.90 21.90 15.41
N LEU A 128 -6.67 21.20 14.58
CA LEU A 128 -6.21 20.09 13.77
C LEU A 128 -5.54 20.64 12.50
N SER A 129 -4.26 20.34 12.30
CA SER A 129 -3.46 20.86 11.18
C SER A 129 -3.13 19.75 10.20
N LEU A 130 -3.73 19.78 9.00
CA LEU A 130 -3.45 18.88 7.89
C LEU A 130 -2.49 19.56 6.89
N PRO A 131 -1.26 19.04 6.71
CA PRO A 131 -0.38 19.48 5.65
C PRO A 131 -0.98 19.15 4.27
N VAL A 132 -1.00 20.13 3.37
CA VAL A 132 -1.42 19.99 1.97
C VAL A 132 -0.21 20.21 1.08
N ALA A 133 0.18 19.17 0.35
CA ALA A 133 1.27 19.21 -0.61
C ALA A 133 0.88 20.02 -1.86
N VAL A 134 1.88 20.61 -2.51
CA VAL A 134 1.73 21.26 -3.82
C VAL A 134 1.47 20.20 -4.90
N SER A 135 0.41 20.38 -5.69
CA SER A 135 0.20 19.60 -6.92
C SER A 135 1.17 20.05 -8.00
N LYS A 136 1.79 19.10 -8.71
CA LYS A 136 2.38 19.38 -10.02
C LYS A 136 1.27 19.57 -11.04
N ALA A 137 1.47 20.46 -11.99
CA ALA A 137 0.51 20.70 -13.06
C ALA A 137 0.15 19.42 -13.83
N SER A 138 -1.15 19.12 -13.95
CA SER A 138 -1.69 18.10 -14.85
C SER A 138 -2.95 18.63 -15.53
N ILE A 139 -3.20 18.22 -16.77
CA ILE A 139 -4.39 18.57 -17.55
C ILE A 139 -4.96 17.34 -18.25
N SER A 140 -6.27 17.30 -18.47
CA SER A 140 -6.95 16.18 -19.16
C SER A 140 -6.86 16.31 -20.68
N THR A 141 -7.07 17.50 -21.21
CA THR A 141 -6.92 17.78 -22.64
C THR A 141 -6.19 19.08 -22.85
N LEU A 142 -5.43 19.14 -23.94
CA LEU A 142 -4.75 20.33 -24.40
C LEU A 142 -5.19 20.59 -25.85
N ILE A 143 -5.78 21.74 -26.10
CA ILE A 143 -6.25 22.16 -27.42
C ILE A 143 -5.46 23.39 -27.83
N CYS A 144 -4.62 23.25 -28.85
CA CYS A 144 -3.99 24.42 -29.46
C CYS A 144 -4.92 24.99 -30.52
N THR A 145 -5.44 26.19 -30.27
CA THR A 145 -6.06 27.00 -31.30
C THR A 145 -5.04 28.06 -31.71
N VAL A 146 -4.61 28.00 -32.97
CA VAL A 146 -3.57 28.88 -33.51
C VAL A 146 -4.18 30.09 -34.20
N THR A 147 -3.69 31.28 -33.88
CA THR A 147 -3.88 32.47 -34.73
C THR A 147 -2.64 33.36 -34.77
N PRO A 148 -1.42 32.83 -34.97
CA PRO A 148 -0.28 33.70 -35.10
C PRO A 148 -0.26 34.37 -36.49
N ALA A 149 0.13 35.65 -36.53
CA ALA A 149 0.40 36.34 -37.78
C ALA A 149 1.56 35.65 -38.52
N ILE A 150 1.51 35.64 -39.86
CA ILE A 150 2.54 35.07 -40.74
C ILE A 150 3.89 35.75 -40.42
N GLY A 151 4.90 34.96 -40.07
CA GLY A 151 6.27 35.46 -39.90
C GLY A 151 6.95 35.66 -41.26
N THR A 152 8.07 36.39 -41.30
CA THR A 152 8.88 36.56 -42.52
C THR A 152 10.30 36.09 -42.27
N ASN A 153 10.85 35.26 -43.16
CA ASN A 153 12.22 34.77 -43.07
C ASN A 153 13.23 35.93 -42.85
N GLY A 154 14.14 35.75 -41.89
CA GLY A 154 15.20 36.71 -41.57
C GLY A 154 14.75 37.95 -40.78
N THR A 155 13.46 38.11 -40.48
CA THR A 155 12.93 39.23 -39.70
C THR A 155 12.56 38.79 -38.29
N ALA A 156 12.94 39.58 -37.27
CA ALA A 156 12.58 39.28 -35.89
C ALA A 156 11.06 39.13 -35.73
N TYR A 157 10.65 38.06 -35.09
CA TYR A 157 9.26 37.70 -34.83
C TYR A 157 8.99 37.78 -33.33
N THR A 158 7.83 38.31 -32.96
CA THR A 158 7.28 38.20 -31.60
C THR A 158 5.78 38.05 -31.72
N GLY A 159 5.24 37.00 -31.12
CA GLY A 159 3.81 36.68 -31.12
C GLY A 159 3.44 35.80 -29.92
N THR A 160 2.16 35.53 -29.74
CA THR A 160 1.68 34.66 -28.65
C THR A 160 0.78 33.57 -29.19
N VAL A 161 0.82 32.40 -28.55
CA VAL A 161 -0.11 31.30 -28.78
C VAL A 161 -0.77 30.95 -27.47
N THR A 162 -2.10 30.92 -27.48
CA THR A 162 -2.90 30.53 -26.33
C THR A 162 -3.35 29.09 -26.52
N MET A 163 -3.02 28.22 -25.56
CA MET A 163 -3.50 26.85 -25.52
C MET A 163 -4.58 26.74 -24.46
N ALA A 164 -5.79 26.36 -24.87
CA ALA A 164 -6.85 26.04 -23.94
C ALA A 164 -6.64 24.62 -23.40
N TYR A 165 -6.82 24.43 -22.11
CA TYR A 165 -6.81 23.11 -21.48
C TYR A 165 -8.09 22.87 -20.70
N THR A 166 -8.42 21.60 -20.50
CA THR A 166 -9.46 21.15 -19.56
C THR A 166 -8.87 20.23 -18.50
N GLY A 167 -9.55 20.09 -17.37
CA GLY A 167 -9.12 19.21 -16.28
C GLY A 167 -7.80 19.60 -15.62
N GLY A 168 -7.45 20.89 -15.63
CA GLY A 168 -6.36 21.43 -14.82
C GLY A 168 -6.58 21.13 -13.34
N ASN A 169 -5.49 20.80 -12.64
CA ASN A 169 -5.53 20.34 -11.25
C ASN A 169 -5.00 21.38 -10.24
N GLY A 170 -4.94 22.66 -10.61
CA GLY A 170 -4.41 23.68 -9.71
C GLY A 170 -2.91 23.60 -9.50
N GLY A 171 -2.19 22.75 -10.24
CA GLY A 171 -0.79 22.47 -9.99
C GLY A 171 0.16 23.50 -10.57
N ALA A 172 1.30 23.67 -9.91
CA ALA A 172 2.37 24.55 -10.38
C ALA A 172 3.13 23.93 -11.56
N TYR A 173 3.54 24.76 -12.51
CA TYR A 173 4.41 24.41 -13.62
C TYR A 173 5.54 25.44 -13.74
N ASP A 174 6.73 24.95 -14.10
CA ASP A 174 7.90 25.80 -14.34
C ASP A 174 7.84 26.46 -15.72
N VAL A 175 8.79 27.36 -15.97
CA VAL A 175 9.05 27.88 -17.32
C VAL A 175 9.28 26.71 -18.29
N SER A 176 8.59 26.71 -19.42
CA SER A 176 8.74 25.68 -20.46
C SER A 176 8.98 26.35 -21.81
N THR A 177 10.00 25.86 -22.53
CA THR A 177 10.43 26.40 -23.82
C THR A 177 10.48 25.32 -24.89
N ALA A 178 10.04 25.64 -26.10
CA ALA A 178 10.14 24.78 -27.26
C ALA A 178 10.69 25.55 -28.47
N SER A 179 11.80 25.08 -29.03
CA SER A 179 12.32 25.63 -30.29
C SER A 179 11.53 25.11 -31.48
N SER A 180 11.38 25.94 -32.51
CA SER A 180 10.70 25.56 -33.74
C SER A 180 11.49 24.51 -34.54
N THR A 181 10.76 23.62 -35.19
CA THR A 181 11.23 22.64 -36.17
C THR A 181 10.64 22.97 -37.54
N GLY A 182 11.19 22.45 -38.65
CA GLY A 182 10.79 22.80 -40.02
C GLY A 182 11.36 24.15 -40.48
N VAL A 183 11.10 25.22 -39.73
CA VAL A 183 11.81 26.50 -39.82
C VAL A 183 12.45 26.78 -38.46
N GLU A 184 13.77 26.96 -38.40
CA GLU A 184 14.52 27.15 -37.17
C GLU A 184 14.58 28.63 -36.76
N GLY A 185 15.08 28.92 -35.55
CA GLY A 185 15.32 30.29 -35.08
C GLY A 185 14.15 30.96 -34.33
N LEU A 186 13.09 30.21 -34.01
CA LEU A 186 12.01 30.68 -33.13
C LEU A 186 11.93 29.80 -31.88
N THR A 187 11.56 30.40 -30.75
CA THR A 187 11.34 29.71 -29.48
C THR A 187 10.00 30.14 -28.90
N ALA A 188 9.15 29.16 -28.58
CA ALA A 188 7.93 29.34 -27.80
C ALA A 188 8.27 29.19 -26.31
N THR A 189 7.87 30.14 -25.47
CA THR A 189 8.15 30.16 -24.02
C THR A 189 6.87 30.41 -23.24
N VAL A 190 6.54 29.54 -22.28
CA VAL A 190 5.54 29.83 -21.24
C VAL A 190 6.28 30.13 -19.94
N ALA A 191 5.90 31.22 -19.26
CA ALA A 191 6.43 31.54 -17.93
C ALA A 191 5.91 30.55 -16.88
N ALA A 192 6.68 30.35 -15.80
CA ALA A 192 6.23 29.56 -14.67
C ALA A 192 4.89 30.10 -14.12
N GLY A 193 4.02 29.21 -13.67
CA GLY A 193 2.69 29.56 -13.20
C GLY A 193 1.98 28.43 -12.47
N THR A 194 0.68 28.60 -12.28
CA THR A 194 -0.19 27.60 -11.65
C THR A 194 -1.41 27.40 -12.54
N LEU A 195 -1.78 26.15 -12.80
CA LEU A 195 -2.98 25.85 -13.55
C LEU A 195 -4.22 26.32 -12.79
N ALA A 196 -5.29 26.65 -13.51
CA ALA A 196 -6.62 26.73 -12.93
C ALA A 196 -7.14 25.32 -12.66
N ASN A 197 -8.00 25.17 -11.64
CA ASN A 197 -8.79 23.96 -11.49
C ASN A 197 -9.87 23.93 -12.58
N GLY A 198 -9.92 22.85 -13.37
CA GLY A 198 -10.86 22.72 -14.50
C GLY A 198 -10.31 23.30 -15.80
N ALA A 199 -11.06 24.17 -16.47
CA ALA A 199 -10.63 24.75 -17.74
C ALA A 199 -9.78 26.00 -17.55
N GLY A 200 -8.77 26.19 -18.40
CA GLY A 200 -7.91 27.37 -18.35
C GLY A 200 -7.10 27.54 -19.63
N ASN A 201 -6.20 28.52 -19.62
CA ASN A 201 -5.37 28.87 -20.77
C ASN A 201 -3.89 28.95 -20.39
N LEU A 202 -3.01 28.49 -21.29
CA LEU A 202 -1.56 28.71 -21.24
C LEU A 202 -1.17 29.64 -22.36
N THR A 203 -0.41 30.70 -22.07
CA THR A 203 0.05 31.65 -23.09
C THR A 203 1.54 31.47 -23.31
N TYR A 204 1.89 30.94 -24.49
CA TYR A 204 3.28 30.86 -24.95
C TYR A 204 3.64 32.11 -25.74
N THR A 205 4.75 32.75 -25.39
CA THR A 205 5.36 33.80 -26.20
C THR A 205 6.31 33.15 -27.21
N ILE A 206 6.05 33.33 -28.49
CA ILE A 206 6.94 32.93 -29.58
C ILE A 206 7.81 34.12 -29.94
N SER A 207 9.13 33.98 -29.83
CA SER A 207 10.09 35.02 -30.22
C SER A 207 11.29 34.41 -30.94
N GLY A 208 11.95 35.20 -31.78
CA GLY A 208 13.20 34.81 -32.44
C GLY A 208 13.31 35.40 -33.84
N THR A 209 14.24 34.92 -34.65
CA THR A 209 14.36 35.28 -36.08
C THR A 209 14.36 33.99 -36.90
N PRO A 210 13.33 33.73 -37.72
CA PRO A 210 13.23 32.50 -38.49
C PRO A 210 14.32 32.46 -39.57
N THR A 211 14.90 31.28 -39.79
CA THR A 211 16.11 31.08 -40.61
C THR A 211 15.85 30.76 -42.08
N SER A 212 14.63 30.32 -42.37
CA SER A 212 14.13 29.94 -43.68
C SER A 212 12.64 30.27 -43.81
N SER A 213 12.12 30.25 -45.04
CA SER A 213 10.67 30.23 -45.26
C SER A 213 10.14 28.81 -45.18
N GLY A 214 8.87 28.65 -44.80
CA GLY A 214 8.23 27.34 -44.65
C GLY A 214 7.33 27.31 -43.42
N THR A 215 7.17 26.12 -42.84
CA THR A 215 6.34 25.94 -41.64
C THR A 215 7.23 25.72 -40.42
N ALA A 216 7.22 26.67 -39.49
CA ALA A 216 7.77 26.49 -38.15
C ALA A 216 6.78 25.65 -37.32
N THR A 217 7.27 24.59 -36.68
CA THR A 217 6.47 23.64 -35.90
C THR A 217 7.00 23.56 -34.47
N PHE A 218 6.15 23.84 -33.49
CA PHE A 218 6.45 23.78 -32.07
C PHE A 218 5.69 22.62 -31.45
N ASN A 219 6.42 21.69 -30.82
CA ASN A 219 5.81 20.63 -30.01
C ASN A 219 5.82 21.11 -28.56
N LEU A 220 4.68 21.58 -28.08
CA LEU A 220 4.50 22.10 -26.74
C LEU A 220 3.97 20.97 -25.86
N SER A 221 4.58 20.74 -24.69
CA SER A 221 4.00 19.85 -23.68
C SER A 221 3.89 20.55 -22.34
N LEU A 222 2.76 20.30 -21.66
CA LEU A 222 2.53 20.75 -20.31
C LEU A 222 1.46 19.88 -19.66
N GLY A 223 1.64 19.58 -18.38
CA GLY A 223 0.64 18.87 -17.58
C GLY A 223 0.29 17.46 -18.09
N GLY A 224 1.26 16.76 -18.68
CA GLY A 224 1.11 15.39 -19.18
C GLY A 224 0.46 15.29 -20.56
N GLN A 225 0.14 16.41 -21.21
CA GLN A 225 -0.38 16.44 -22.57
C GLN A 225 0.59 17.19 -23.49
N SER A 226 0.59 16.80 -24.76
CA SER A 226 1.36 17.46 -25.82
C SER A 226 0.46 18.00 -26.91
N CYS A 227 0.91 19.07 -27.57
CA CYS A 227 0.20 19.67 -28.68
C CYS A 227 1.17 20.30 -29.68
N THR A 228 0.87 20.17 -30.96
CA THR A 228 1.68 20.72 -32.05
C THR A 228 1.07 22.02 -32.56
N VAL A 229 1.88 23.07 -32.55
CA VAL A 229 1.54 24.40 -33.06
C VAL A 229 2.36 24.67 -34.32
N THR A 230 1.73 25.11 -35.40
CA THR A 230 2.43 25.51 -36.62
C THR A 230 2.31 27.01 -36.86
N LEU A 231 3.36 27.59 -37.44
CA LEU A 231 3.48 28.99 -37.80
C LEU A 231 4.06 29.07 -39.22
N ALA A 232 3.31 29.69 -40.14
CA ALA A 232 3.79 29.94 -41.49
C ALA A 232 4.82 31.07 -41.50
N ILE A 233 5.95 30.84 -42.17
CA ILE A 233 7.02 31.80 -42.39
C ILE A 233 7.13 32.07 -43.90
N ALA A 234 6.75 33.27 -44.31
CA ALA A 234 6.86 33.74 -45.69
C ALA A 234 8.31 33.92 -46.11
N ALA A 235 8.56 33.81 -47.42
CA ALA A 235 9.84 34.17 -48.02
C ALA A 235 10.14 35.66 -47.80
N GLY A 236 11.32 35.95 -47.25
CA GLY A 236 11.84 37.33 -47.21
C GLY A 236 12.29 37.76 -48.60
N THR A 237 12.33 39.06 -48.86
CA THR A 237 12.78 39.64 -50.14
C THR A 237 14.30 39.59 -50.34
N SER A 238 15.02 38.77 -49.56
CA SER A 238 16.49 38.65 -49.59
C SER A 238 16.92 37.18 -49.52
N SER A 239 17.77 36.75 -50.46
CA SER A 239 18.11 35.35 -50.77
C SER A 239 19.22 34.72 -49.92
N THR A 240 19.59 35.31 -48.79
CA THR A 240 20.56 34.72 -47.86
C THR A 240 19.87 34.02 -46.70
N ALA A 241 19.81 32.68 -46.74
CA ALA A 241 19.43 31.86 -45.60
C ALA A 241 20.27 32.27 -44.39
N THR A 242 19.62 32.79 -43.34
CA THR A 242 20.32 33.29 -42.16
C THR A 242 20.38 32.14 -41.17
N ALA A 243 21.58 31.73 -40.75
CA ALA A 243 21.79 30.63 -39.80
C ALA A 243 20.97 30.80 -38.50
N ALA A 244 20.54 29.69 -37.88
CA ALA A 244 19.84 29.69 -36.59
C ALA A 244 20.58 30.54 -35.57
N LYS A 245 19.97 31.64 -35.13
CA LYS A 245 20.63 32.65 -34.29
C LYS A 245 20.66 32.29 -32.80
N ASP A 246 19.83 31.34 -32.36
CA ASP A 246 19.64 31.04 -30.93
C ASP A 246 19.93 29.59 -30.52
N THR A 247 20.39 28.74 -31.44
CA THR A 247 20.66 27.30 -31.20
C THR A 247 22.03 26.91 -31.73
N VAL A 248 22.83 26.21 -30.93
CA VAL A 248 24.03 25.53 -31.41
C VAL A 248 23.61 24.21 -32.04
N VAL A 249 23.79 24.06 -33.35
CA VAL A 249 23.38 22.85 -34.09
C VAL A 249 24.61 21.98 -34.34
N ILE A 250 24.51 20.71 -33.96
CA ILE A 250 25.55 19.69 -34.13
C ILE A 250 24.94 18.52 -34.91
N ALA A 251 25.42 18.34 -36.14
CA ALA A 251 24.94 17.30 -37.04
C ALA A 251 26.05 16.27 -37.31
N TYR A 252 25.86 15.04 -36.84
CA TYR A 252 26.79 13.93 -36.99
C TYR A 252 26.60 13.22 -38.32
N SER A 253 27.71 12.89 -38.99
CA SER A 253 27.72 12.16 -40.26
C SER A 253 28.92 11.22 -40.31
N GLY A 254 28.70 9.96 -39.92
CA GLY A 254 29.68 8.88 -39.94
C GLY A 254 30.80 9.10 -38.93
N THR A 255 31.93 9.61 -39.39
CA THR A 255 33.13 9.88 -38.56
C THR A 255 33.41 11.37 -38.41
N SER A 256 32.44 12.22 -38.74
CA SER A 256 32.55 13.68 -38.67
C SER A 256 31.33 14.31 -38.02
N ALA A 257 31.47 15.56 -37.52
CA ALA A 257 30.36 16.38 -37.05
C ALA A 257 30.45 17.80 -37.64
N ALA A 258 29.33 18.30 -38.15
CA ALA A 258 29.19 19.69 -38.58
C ALA A 258 28.58 20.54 -37.47
N VAL A 259 29.14 21.73 -37.24
CA VAL A 259 28.71 22.64 -36.16
C VAL A 259 28.31 23.98 -36.75
N ASN A 260 27.12 24.44 -36.38
CA ASN A 260 26.71 25.83 -36.50
C ASN A 260 26.57 26.43 -35.10
N ASN A 261 27.45 27.37 -34.74
CA ASN A 261 27.51 27.97 -33.42
C ASN A 261 27.26 29.49 -33.48
N PRO A 262 26.01 29.96 -33.28
CA PRO A 262 25.71 31.39 -33.26
C PRO A 262 26.25 32.11 -32.01
N TYR A 263 26.72 31.36 -31.00
CA TYR A 263 27.24 31.89 -29.75
C TYR A 263 28.78 31.89 -29.66
N ALA A 264 29.47 31.71 -30.80
CA ALA A 264 30.93 31.73 -30.87
C ALA A 264 31.55 33.01 -30.29
N SER A 265 30.89 34.16 -30.50
CA SER A 265 31.28 35.46 -29.95
C SER A 265 30.65 35.78 -28.58
N SER A 266 29.85 34.85 -28.04
CA SER A 266 29.05 35.01 -26.82
C SER A 266 29.37 33.95 -25.76
N GLY A 267 30.65 33.56 -25.71
CA GLY A 267 31.20 32.69 -24.66
C GLY A 267 31.05 31.18 -24.88
N VAL A 268 30.55 30.73 -26.04
CA VAL A 268 30.42 29.30 -26.36
C VAL A 268 31.46 28.90 -27.40
N ALA A 269 32.45 28.11 -27.01
CA ALA A 269 33.40 27.48 -27.91
C ALA A 269 32.97 26.03 -28.21
N VAL A 270 33.11 25.59 -29.46
CA VAL A 270 32.85 24.20 -29.87
C VAL A 270 34.06 23.67 -30.63
N ALA A 271 34.72 22.67 -30.07
CA ALA A 271 35.83 21.95 -30.67
C ALA A 271 35.33 20.64 -31.28
N VAL A 272 35.81 20.30 -32.47
CA VAL A 272 35.46 19.06 -33.18
C VAL A 272 36.74 18.33 -33.57
N SER A 273 36.86 17.07 -33.13
CA SER A 273 37.92 16.15 -33.54
C SER A 273 37.28 14.89 -34.13
N GLY A 274 37.22 14.80 -35.46
CA GLY A 274 36.40 13.78 -36.11
C GLY A 274 34.92 13.97 -35.78
N ALA A 275 34.29 12.98 -35.14
CA ALA A 275 32.93 13.07 -34.60
C ALA A 275 32.90 13.22 -33.06
N ASP A 276 34.04 13.50 -32.42
CA ASP A 276 34.04 13.91 -31.02
C ASP A 276 33.85 15.42 -30.93
N VAL A 277 32.75 15.85 -30.30
CA VAL A 277 32.38 17.26 -30.15
C VAL A 277 32.51 17.65 -28.69
N THR A 278 33.29 18.68 -28.39
CA THR A 278 33.44 19.25 -27.05
C THR A 278 32.97 20.70 -27.05
N VAL A 279 32.01 21.02 -26.19
CA VAL A 279 31.48 22.35 -25.97
C VAL A 279 32.04 22.92 -24.67
N THR A 280 32.48 24.18 -24.69
CA THR A 280 32.84 24.95 -23.50
C THR A 280 32.04 26.25 -23.49
N SER A 281 31.09 26.37 -22.58
CA SER A 281 30.22 27.53 -22.41
C SER A 281 30.57 28.30 -21.13
N THR A 282 31.12 29.50 -21.30
CA THR A 282 31.36 30.50 -20.24
C THR A 282 30.17 31.45 -20.06
N ASN A 283 29.03 31.13 -20.69
CA ASN A 283 27.82 31.90 -20.52
C ASN A 283 27.23 31.66 -19.12
N THR A 284 26.93 32.74 -18.39
CA THR A 284 26.42 32.70 -17.01
C THR A 284 24.97 33.16 -16.86
N THR A 285 24.30 33.56 -17.95
CA THR A 285 22.98 34.22 -17.87
C THR A 285 21.92 33.63 -18.79
N LYS A 286 22.30 32.89 -19.84
CA LYS A 286 21.40 32.35 -20.86
C LYS A 286 21.48 30.83 -20.92
N GLU A 287 20.32 30.21 -20.97
CA GLU A 287 20.23 28.78 -21.28
C GLU A 287 20.46 28.56 -22.77
N ILE A 288 21.63 28.02 -23.11
CA ILE A 288 21.96 27.69 -24.48
C ILE A 288 21.30 26.36 -24.86
N VAL A 289 20.73 26.30 -26.07
CA VAL A 289 20.16 25.09 -26.64
C VAL A 289 21.18 24.46 -27.60
N TYR A 290 21.52 23.20 -27.35
CA TYR A 290 22.36 22.35 -28.19
C TYR A 290 21.49 21.31 -28.88
N LEU A 291 21.31 21.41 -30.20
CA LEU A 291 20.54 20.48 -31.00
C LEU A 291 21.46 19.41 -31.58
N LEU A 292 21.27 18.16 -31.17
CA LEU A 292 22.04 17.01 -31.65
C LEU A 292 21.22 16.19 -32.66
N SER A 293 21.82 15.85 -33.80
CA SER A 293 21.17 15.06 -34.86
C SER A 293 22.16 14.24 -35.67
N GLY A 294 21.68 13.24 -36.42
CA GLY A 294 22.52 12.42 -37.28
C GLY A 294 23.25 11.28 -36.55
N THR A 295 24.16 10.60 -37.23
CA THR A 295 24.74 9.34 -36.73
C THR A 295 26.27 9.39 -36.75
N ALA A 296 26.91 8.95 -35.66
CA ALA A 296 28.33 8.66 -35.61
C ALA A 296 28.62 7.29 -34.99
N SER A 297 29.40 6.47 -35.68
CA SER A 297 29.82 5.14 -35.20
C SER A 297 31.07 5.17 -34.30
N LYS A 298 31.75 6.32 -34.28
CA LYS A 298 32.87 6.67 -33.41
C LYS A 298 32.79 8.16 -33.12
N GLY A 299 32.00 8.56 -32.13
CA GLY A 299 31.83 9.96 -31.78
C GLY A 299 31.17 10.14 -30.42
N SER A 300 31.28 11.35 -29.91
CA SER A 300 30.80 11.73 -28.58
C SER A 300 30.31 13.18 -28.56
N PHE A 301 29.52 13.50 -27.54
CA PHE A 301 29.20 14.87 -27.17
C PHE A 301 29.66 15.13 -25.74
N LYS A 302 30.56 16.10 -25.55
CA LYS A 302 31.03 16.57 -24.24
C LYS A 302 30.67 18.03 -24.04
N ILE A 303 30.27 18.42 -22.84
CA ILE A 303 29.99 19.83 -22.52
C ILE A 303 30.47 20.25 -21.12
N TYR A 304 31.09 21.42 -21.06
CA TYR A 304 31.26 22.22 -19.84
C TYR A 304 30.39 23.47 -19.96
N SER A 305 29.67 23.81 -18.90
CA SER A 305 28.81 25.00 -18.88
C SER A 305 28.81 25.65 -17.50
N GLU A 306 28.92 26.97 -17.46
CA GLU A 306 28.80 27.77 -16.23
C GLU A 306 27.33 28.09 -15.88
N TYR A 307 26.39 27.84 -16.79
CA TYR A 307 24.95 28.01 -16.58
C TYR A 307 24.16 26.77 -17.00
N ARG A 308 22.90 26.69 -16.58
CA ARG A 308 21.97 25.62 -17.00
C ARG A 308 21.73 25.69 -18.51
N PHE A 309 21.47 24.55 -19.14
CA PHE A 309 21.42 24.44 -20.61
C PHE A 309 20.42 23.38 -21.06
N ASN A 310 20.15 23.36 -22.37
CA ASN A 310 19.24 22.40 -22.98
C ASN A 310 19.97 21.57 -24.03
N ILE A 311 19.79 20.25 -24.01
CA ILE A 311 20.18 19.35 -25.10
C ILE A 311 18.89 18.86 -25.76
N THR A 312 18.69 19.21 -27.04
CA THR A 312 17.58 18.70 -27.83
C THR A 312 18.06 17.55 -28.72
N MET A 313 17.46 16.37 -28.56
CA MET A 313 17.81 15.18 -29.31
C MET A 313 16.84 15.01 -30.49
N LYS A 314 17.35 15.16 -31.72
CA LYS A 314 16.60 15.09 -32.98
C LYS A 314 17.11 13.95 -33.85
N GLY A 315 16.88 12.73 -33.38
CA GLY A 315 17.31 11.50 -34.07
C GLY A 315 18.82 11.33 -34.08
N VAL A 316 19.49 11.63 -32.96
CA VAL A 316 20.94 11.46 -32.83
C VAL A 316 21.28 10.01 -32.47
N SER A 317 22.30 9.45 -33.13
CA SER A 317 22.82 8.11 -32.84
C SER A 317 24.34 8.16 -32.65
N LEU A 318 24.81 8.00 -31.41
CA LEU A 318 26.24 8.08 -31.05
C LEU A 318 26.74 6.75 -30.48
N THR A 319 27.83 6.26 -31.05
CA THR A 319 28.67 5.21 -30.46
C THR A 319 30.04 5.78 -30.16
N ASN A 320 30.42 5.82 -28.88
CA ASN A 320 31.79 6.12 -28.47
C ASN A 320 32.46 4.81 -28.05
N SER A 321 33.56 4.39 -28.67
CA SER A 321 34.20 3.11 -28.35
C SER A 321 35.12 3.14 -27.12
N ALA A 322 35.44 4.32 -26.58
CA ALA A 322 36.44 4.51 -25.53
C ALA A 322 36.00 5.51 -24.44
N GLY A 323 34.70 5.69 -24.24
CA GLY A 323 34.15 6.62 -23.24
C GLY A 323 32.63 6.76 -23.35
N PRO A 324 32.03 7.70 -22.60
CA PRO A 324 30.60 8.01 -22.69
C PRO A 324 30.20 8.53 -24.08
N ALA A 325 28.97 8.24 -24.50
CA ALA A 325 28.39 8.85 -25.70
C ALA A 325 28.03 10.32 -25.46
N ILE A 326 27.49 10.62 -24.27
CA ILE A 326 27.26 11.99 -23.77
C ILE A 326 27.95 12.14 -22.42
N ASN A 327 28.84 13.13 -22.31
CA ASN A 327 29.58 13.43 -21.10
C ASN A 327 29.38 14.91 -20.69
N ILE A 328 28.57 15.15 -19.66
CA ILE A 328 28.33 16.49 -19.12
C ILE A 328 29.24 16.71 -17.91
N GLN A 329 30.24 17.57 -18.10
CA GLN A 329 31.24 17.95 -17.11
C GLN A 329 30.88 19.27 -16.44
N SER A 330 29.61 19.41 -16.06
CA SER A 330 29.03 20.64 -15.49
C SER A 330 28.10 20.29 -14.34
N SER A 331 28.27 20.97 -13.20
CA SER A 331 27.36 20.86 -12.05
C SER A 331 26.03 21.60 -12.24
N LYS A 332 25.75 22.10 -13.46
CA LYS A 332 24.53 22.84 -13.79
C LYS A 332 23.52 21.91 -14.44
N LYS A 333 22.24 22.20 -14.20
CA LYS A 333 21.11 21.44 -14.74
C LYS A 333 21.16 21.38 -16.28
N GLY A 334 21.21 20.15 -16.80
CA GLY A 334 20.97 19.83 -18.20
C GLY A 334 19.52 19.40 -18.41
N THR A 335 18.75 20.20 -19.13
CA THR A 335 17.40 19.82 -19.59
C THR A 335 17.52 19.06 -20.90
N ILE A 336 17.04 17.82 -20.94
CA ILE A 336 17.12 16.93 -22.09
C ILE A 336 15.76 16.82 -22.75
N ASN A 337 15.62 17.41 -23.94
CA ASN A 337 14.38 17.39 -24.72
C ASN A 337 14.49 16.33 -25.83
N ILE A 338 13.76 15.22 -25.69
CA ILE A 338 13.72 14.13 -26.66
C ILE A 338 12.59 14.42 -27.66
N LEU A 339 12.96 14.90 -28.85
CA LEU A 339 12.00 15.46 -29.79
C LEU A 339 11.01 14.38 -30.27
N ALA A 340 9.72 14.72 -30.24
CA ALA A 340 8.62 13.87 -30.68
C ALA A 340 8.87 13.26 -32.08
N GLY A 341 8.52 11.98 -32.24
CA GLY A 341 8.68 11.26 -33.52
C GLY A 341 10.13 10.89 -33.86
N THR A 342 11.10 11.15 -32.98
CA THR A 342 12.50 10.77 -33.19
C THR A 342 12.92 9.60 -32.32
N THR A 343 13.88 8.81 -32.80
CA THR A 343 14.56 7.75 -32.04
C THR A 343 16.03 8.11 -31.93
N ASN A 344 16.52 8.20 -30.69
CA ASN A 344 17.88 8.57 -30.37
C ASN A 344 18.59 7.35 -29.78
N ASN A 345 19.83 7.08 -30.16
CA ASN A 345 20.57 5.90 -29.70
C ASN A 345 21.93 6.30 -29.15
N LEU A 346 22.23 5.91 -27.91
CA LEU A 346 23.52 6.16 -27.29
C LEU A 346 24.17 4.82 -26.92
N THR A 347 25.45 4.66 -27.21
CA THR A 347 26.25 3.49 -26.84
C THR A 347 27.66 3.94 -26.47
N ASP A 348 28.15 3.53 -25.31
CA ASP A 348 29.50 3.79 -24.84
C ASP A 348 30.46 2.63 -25.19
N GLY A 349 31.72 2.77 -24.79
CA GLY A 349 32.74 1.75 -24.98
C GLY A 349 32.67 0.74 -23.86
N ALA A 350 33.03 -0.51 -24.10
CA ALA A 350 33.17 -1.49 -23.00
C ALA A 350 34.28 -1.11 -22.01
N THR A 351 35.23 -0.28 -22.44
CA THR A 351 36.32 0.27 -21.63
C THR A 351 36.45 1.76 -21.89
N TYR A 352 36.70 2.55 -20.85
CA TYR A 352 36.91 3.99 -20.98
C TYR A 352 38.41 4.34 -21.01
N ALA A 353 38.76 5.35 -21.81
CA ALA A 353 40.09 5.92 -21.81
C ALA A 353 40.38 6.59 -20.46
N THR A 354 41.64 6.53 -19.99
CA THR A 354 42.04 7.19 -18.75
C THR A 354 41.76 8.69 -18.81
N SER A 355 41.09 9.21 -17.78
CA SER A 355 40.71 10.61 -17.67
C SER A 355 40.86 11.09 -16.22
N LYS A 356 40.98 12.41 -16.03
CA LYS A 356 40.82 13.07 -14.71
C LYS A 356 39.37 13.45 -14.43
N GLU A 357 38.52 13.34 -15.43
CA GLU A 357 37.10 13.65 -15.42
C GLU A 357 36.29 12.40 -15.11
N ASP A 358 35.14 12.58 -14.48
CA ASP A 358 34.25 11.47 -14.22
C ASP A 358 33.59 10.98 -15.51
N GLN A 359 33.50 9.66 -15.60
CA GLN A 359 32.94 8.94 -16.73
C GLN A 359 32.26 7.70 -16.15
N LYS A 360 31.05 7.89 -15.61
CA LYS A 360 30.35 6.85 -14.85
C LYS A 360 29.30 6.09 -15.67
N GLY A 361 28.94 6.55 -16.87
CA GLY A 361 28.02 5.84 -17.75
C GLY A 361 27.89 6.44 -19.15
N THR A 362 27.09 5.80 -20.00
CA THR A 362 26.90 6.19 -21.41
C THR A 362 26.38 7.61 -21.58
N PHE A 363 25.45 8.00 -20.72
CA PHE A 363 25.00 9.37 -20.54
C PHE A 363 25.34 9.76 -19.11
N PHE A 364 26.43 10.48 -18.93
CA PHE A 364 26.91 10.93 -17.62
C PHE A 364 26.76 12.44 -17.43
N SER A 365 26.48 12.87 -16.20
CA SER A 365 26.43 14.26 -15.76
C SER A 365 26.96 14.45 -14.34
N GLU A 366 27.88 15.40 -14.17
CA GLU A 366 28.34 15.93 -12.87
C GLU A 366 27.24 16.71 -12.12
N GLY A 367 26.18 17.13 -12.83
CA GLY A 367 25.07 17.90 -12.29
C GLY A 367 23.72 17.27 -12.59
N GLN A 368 22.66 18.07 -12.44
CA GLN A 368 21.28 17.58 -12.53
C GLN A 368 20.86 17.24 -13.97
N LEU A 369 20.10 16.16 -14.14
CA LEU A 369 19.46 15.81 -15.41
C LEU A 369 17.94 15.93 -15.31
N SER A 370 17.32 16.60 -16.30
CA SER A 370 15.87 16.75 -16.40
C SER A 370 15.38 16.32 -17.78
N PHE A 371 14.75 15.14 -17.88
CA PHE A 371 14.26 14.57 -19.14
C PHE A 371 12.80 14.96 -19.42
N MET A 372 12.56 15.38 -20.66
CA MET A 372 11.24 15.68 -21.18
C MET A 372 11.11 15.34 -22.67
N GLY A 373 9.89 15.26 -23.18
CA GLY A 373 9.59 15.05 -24.59
C GLY A 373 9.20 13.61 -24.93
N THR A 374 8.40 13.44 -25.99
CA THR A 374 7.74 12.17 -26.31
C THR A 374 8.49 11.32 -27.34
N GLY A 375 9.67 11.75 -27.79
CA GLY A 375 10.56 10.91 -28.60
C GLY A 375 11.19 9.77 -27.77
N THR A 376 11.85 8.84 -28.44
CA THR A 376 12.49 7.68 -27.79
C THR A 376 13.99 7.92 -27.60
N LEU A 377 14.49 7.66 -26.40
CA LEU A 377 15.92 7.59 -26.08
C LEU A 377 16.29 6.15 -25.72
N ASN A 378 17.08 5.53 -26.58
CA ASN A 378 17.69 4.22 -26.34
C ASN A 378 19.11 4.40 -25.82
N VAL A 379 19.46 3.74 -24.71
CA VAL A 379 20.80 3.80 -24.11
C VAL A 379 21.33 2.38 -23.89
N THR A 380 22.59 2.15 -24.28
CA THR A 380 23.34 0.91 -24.05
C THR A 380 24.59 1.25 -23.24
N GLY A 381 24.70 0.72 -22.03
CA GLY A 381 25.87 0.82 -21.15
C GLY A 381 26.70 -0.46 -21.17
N LEU A 382 27.86 -0.40 -21.80
CA LEU A 382 28.82 -1.50 -21.97
C LEU A 382 29.96 -1.44 -20.95
N ASN A 383 30.23 -0.30 -20.31
CA ASN A 383 31.27 -0.20 -19.27
C ASN A 383 30.71 -0.32 -17.85
N LYS A 384 29.74 0.53 -17.50
CA LYS A 384 29.16 0.66 -16.15
C LYS A 384 27.66 0.93 -16.26
N HIS A 385 27.20 2.08 -15.76
CA HIS A 385 25.80 2.48 -15.77
C HIS A 385 25.38 2.99 -17.16
N ALA A 386 24.08 3.02 -17.45
CA ALA A 386 23.61 3.60 -18.71
C ALA A 386 23.37 5.12 -18.60
N ILE A 387 22.56 5.56 -17.63
CA ILE A 387 22.28 6.99 -17.38
C ILE A 387 22.67 7.34 -15.95
N VAL A 388 23.49 8.37 -15.77
CA VAL A 388 24.03 8.75 -14.45
C VAL A 388 24.01 10.26 -14.24
N ALA A 389 23.61 10.68 -13.04
CA ALA A 389 23.86 12.02 -12.53
C ALA A 389 24.50 11.93 -11.13
N ASP A 390 25.52 12.74 -10.88
CA ASP A 390 26.09 12.92 -9.53
C ASP A 390 25.23 13.80 -8.61
N ASP A 391 24.06 14.21 -9.10
CA ASP A 391 23.01 14.91 -8.38
C ASP A 391 21.69 14.16 -8.71
N TYR A 392 20.58 14.86 -8.95
CA TYR A 392 19.30 14.22 -9.24
C TYR A 392 19.03 13.94 -10.72
N ILE A 393 18.15 12.97 -10.94
CA ILE A 393 17.50 12.70 -12.23
C ILE A 393 15.99 12.92 -12.09
N ALA A 394 15.45 13.83 -12.89
CA ALA A 394 14.01 14.07 -13.00
C ALA A 394 13.51 13.69 -14.40
N ILE A 395 12.43 12.92 -14.46
CA ILE A 395 11.75 12.55 -15.70
C ILE A 395 10.33 13.11 -15.62
N SER A 396 10.09 14.25 -16.26
CA SER A 396 8.76 14.85 -16.27
C SER A 396 7.82 14.09 -17.21
N GLU A 397 8.33 13.70 -18.38
CA GLU A 397 7.65 12.91 -19.41
C GLU A 397 8.67 12.50 -20.48
N ALA A 398 9.08 11.23 -20.53
CA ALA A 398 10.00 10.73 -21.56
C ALA A 398 9.78 9.26 -21.91
N ASN A 399 10.14 8.86 -23.14
CA ASN A 399 10.26 7.45 -23.50
C ASN A 399 11.73 7.03 -23.46
N ILE A 400 12.16 6.46 -22.34
CA ILE A 400 13.54 6.02 -22.10
C ILE A 400 13.61 4.50 -22.10
N VAL A 401 14.53 3.96 -22.88
CA VAL A 401 14.80 2.53 -22.99
C VAL A 401 16.29 2.28 -22.75
N VAL A 402 16.64 1.86 -21.53
CA VAL A 402 17.96 1.30 -21.26
C VAL A 402 17.95 -0.15 -21.73
N LYS A 403 18.62 -0.41 -22.86
CA LYS A 403 18.66 -1.72 -23.52
C LYS A 403 19.49 -2.74 -22.73
N SER A 404 20.58 -2.26 -22.13
CA SER A 404 21.45 -2.99 -21.23
C SER A 404 22.33 -2.01 -20.45
N ALA A 405 22.72 -2.37 -19.24
CA ALA A 405 23.79 -1.75 -18.47
C ALA A 405 24.62 -2.85 -17.79
N VAL A 406 25.95 -2.72 -17.75
CA VAL A 406 26.82 -3.67 -17.02
C VAL A 406 26.70 -3.50 -15.52
N SER A 407 26.53 -2.25 -15.06
CA SER A 407 26.14 -1.91 -13.69
C SER A 407 24.67 -1.48 -13.72
N ASP A 408 24.36 -0.31 -13.14
CA ASP A 408 22.97 0.09 -12.94
C ASP A 408 22.36 0.69 -14.20
N GLY A 409 21.06 0.51 -14.38
CA GLY A 409 20.36 1.11 -15.51
C GLY A 409 20.35 2.64 -15.43
N ILE A 410 19.73 3.17 -14.38
CA ILE A 410 19.65 4.61 -14.10
C ILE A 410 20.13 4.84 -12.68
N HIS A 411 21.16 5.68 -12.50
CA HIS A 411 21.78 5.96 -11.22
C HIS A 411 21.78 7.47 -10.96
N ALA A 412 21.12 7.91 -9.89
CA ALA A 412 21.21 9.27 -9.37
C ALA A 412 21.89 9.24 -8.00
N ASN A 413 22.80 10.17 -7.72
CA ASN A 413 23.35 10.27 -6.37
C ASN A 413 22.27 10.77 -5.40
N ASP A 414 21.59 11.86 -5.72
CA ASP A 414 20.65 12.50 -4.78
C ASP A 414 19.26 11.86 -4.83
N TYR A 415 18.49 12.12 -5.88
CA TYR A 415 17.17 11.53 -6.00
C TYR A 415 16.79 11.24 -7.44
N LEU A 416 15.86 10.30 -7.59
CA LEU A 416 15.24 9.99 -8.86
C LEU A 416 13.74 10.22 -8.78
N GLN A 417 13.21 11.04 -9.68
CA GLN A 417 11.78 11.34 -9.76
C GLN A 417 11.23 11.05 -11.15
N ILE A 418 10.17 10.24 -11.23
CA ILE A 418 9.43 9.93 -12.45
C ILE A 418 8.00 10.46 -12.29
N ASP A 419 7.65 11.50 -13.05
CA ASP A 419 6.30 12.05 -13.04
C ASP A 419 5.40 11.42 -14.10
N ASN A 420 5.94 11.11 -15.27
CA ASN A 420 5.21 10.47 -16.37
C ASN A 420 6.17 9.87 -17.43
N GLY A 421 5.61 9.25 -18.48
CA GLY A 421 6.34 8.69 -19.61
C GLY A 421 6.47 7.16 -19.54
N THR A 422 7.29 6.59 -20.42
CA THR A 422 7.60 5.16 -20.46
C THR A 422 9.08 4.96 -20.15
N VAL A 423 9.40 4.27 -19.06
CA VAL A 423 10.77 3.98 -18.65
C VAL A 423 10.96 2.48 -18.63
N THR A 424 11.77 1.95 -19.55
CA THR A 424 12.12 0.53 -19.62
C THR A 424 13.61 0.37 -19.36
N VAL A 425 13.98 -0.46 -18.39
CA VAL A 425 15.35 -0.64 -17.94
C VAL A 425 15.73 -2.11 -17.93
N THR A 426 16.86 -2.43 -18.56
CA THR A 426 17.53 -3.73 -18.43
C THR A 426 18.95 -3.53 -17.94
N SER A 427 19.35 -4.22 -16.87
CA SER A 427 20.68 -4.10 -16.26
C SER A 427 21.19 -5.42 -15.67
N SER A 428 22.52 -5.54 -15.58
CA SER A 428 23.21 -6.68 -14.95
C SER A 428 23.53 -6.46 -13.46
N SER A 429 23.27 -5.25 -12.94
CA SER A 429 23.28 -4.92 -11.51
C SER A 429 21.91 -4.39 -11.11
N ASP A 430 21.80 -3.18 -10.59
CA ASP A 430 20.52 -2.58 -10.17
C ASP A 430 19.77 -1.95 -11.35
N GLY A 431 18.45 -1.85 -11.26
CA GLY A 431 17.64 -1.19 -12.26
C GLY A 431 17.73 0.34 -12.16
N ILE A 432 17.08 0.87 -11.12
CA ILE A 432 16.93 2.30 -10.84
C ILE A 432 17.43 2.56 -9.42
N VAL A 433 18.43 3.43 -9.28
CA VAL A 433 19.08 3.74 -8.01
C VAL A 433 19.03 5.23 -7.71
N ALA A 434 18.71 5.57 -6.46
CA ALA A 434 19.00 6.84 -5.83
C ALA A 434 19.92 6.59 -4.62
N GLU A 435 21.23 6.81 -4.77
CA GLU A 435 22.26 6.32 -3.84
C GLU A 435 22.12 6.94 -2.44
N GLU A 436 21.95 8.26 -2.38
CA GLU A 436 21.97 9.13 -1.19
C GLU A 436 20.64 9.87 -0.99
N GLY A 437 19.55 9.35 -1.54
CA GLY A 437 18.22 9.91 -1.29
C GLY A 437 17.13 8.98 -1.77
N TYR A 438 16.18 9.46 -2.55
CA TYR A 438 14.91 8.75 -2.73
C TYR A 438 14.54 8.49 -4.18
N VAL A 439 13.71 7.46 -4.37
CA VAL A 439 13.00 7.22 -5.63
C VAL A 439 11.53 7.57 -5.45
N ALA A 440 11.03 8.51 -6.24
CA ALA A 440 9.62 8.91 -6.26
C ALA A 440 9.00 8.69 -7.64
N ILE A 441 7.94 7.87 -7.70
CA ILE A 441 7.18 7.60 -8.92
C ILE A 441 5.77 8.18 -8.73
N ASN A 442 5.47 9.25 -9.45
CA ASN A 442 4.17 9.91 -9.43
C ASN A 442 3.26 9.47 -10.59
N GLY A 443 3.81 8.83 -11.64
CA GLY A 443 3.06 8.40 -12.82
C GLY A 443 3.92 7.69 -13.87
N GLY A 444 3.31 7.33 -15.00
CA GLY A 444 3.96 6.69 -16.14
C GLY A 444 3.88 5.16 -16.17
N THR A 445 4.54 4.54 -17.16
CA THR A 445 4.72 3.08 -17.26
C THR A 445 6.19 2.74 -17.05
N ILE A 446 6.48 2.01 -15.98
CA ILE A 446 7.85 1.66 -15.57
C ILE A 446 8.02 0.14 -15.67
N THR A 447 9.02 -0.31 -16.43
CA THR A 447 9.41 -1.72 -16.54
C THR A 447 10.88 -1.87 -16.24
N VAL A 448 11.25 -2.68 -15.26
CA VAL A 448 12.64 -2.92 -14.86
C VAL A 448 12.94 -4.41 -14.87
N ASN A 449 14.00 -4.80 -15.56
CA ASN A 449 14.58 -6.13 -15.56
C ASN A 449 16.03 -6.02 -15.10
N SER A 450 16.31 -6.38 -13.85
CA SER A 450 17.65 -6.29 -13.28
C SER A 450 18.13 -7.65 -12.78
N VAL A 451 19.43 -7.76 -12.50
CA VAL A 451 19.95 -8.95 -11.81
C VAL A 451 19.86 -8.72 -10.30
N ASP A 452 20.36 -7.61 -9.79
CA ASP A 452 20.35 -7.33 -8.34
C ASP A 452 19.05 -6.62 -7.91
N ASP A 453 19.09 -5.37 -7.44
CA ASP A 453 17.89 -4.66 -7.02
C ASP A 453 17.14 -4.04 -8.21
N GLY A 454 15.83 -3.95 -8.13
CA GLY A 454 15.00 -3.35 -9.16
C GLY A 454 14.94 -1.84 -9.04
N ILE A 455 14.31 -1.37 -7.96
CA ILE A 455 14.23 0.04 -7.58
C ILE A 455 14.80 0.18 -6.18
N ALA A 456 15.92 0.91 -6.04
CA ALA A 456 16.68 0.97 -4.81
C ALA A 456 16.93 2.41 -4.33
N ALA A 457 16.74 2.60 -3.02
CA ALA A 457 17.26 3.71 -2.24
C ALA A 457 18.14 3.11 -1.11
N PRO A 458 19.42 2.79 -1.39
CA PRO A 458 20.21 1.89 -0.56
C PRO A 458 21.03 2.59 0.54
N TYR A 459 21.02 3.92 0.63
CA TYR A 459 21.87 4.68 1.57
C TYR A 459 21.85 4.12 2.98
N SER A 460 23.03 3.75 3.49
CA SER A 460 23.22 3.24 4.85
C SER A 460 24.33 3.96 5.60
N GLY A 461 24.72 5.15 5.12
CA GLY A 461 25.67 6.01 5.79
C GLY A 461 25.10 6.64 7.07
N THR A 462 25.91 7.51 7.68
CA THR A 462 25.60 8.12 8.99
C THR A 462 24.98 9.51 8.88
N ASP A 463 24.82 10.05 7.67
CA ASP A 463 24.19 11.36 7.47
C ASP A 463 22.67 11.27 7.71
N ALA A 464 22.22 11.85 8.82
CA ALA A 464 20.82 11.84 9.21
C ALA A 464 19.93 12.79 8.38
N SER A 465 20.50 13.64 7.52
CA SER A 465 19.73 14.47 6.59
C SER A 465 19.22 13.69 5.37
N ILE A 466 19.86 12.56 5.08
CA ILE A 466 19.49 11.66 3.99
C ILE A 466 18.39 10.70 4.46
N THR A 467 17.25 10.74 3.76
CA THR A 467 16.13 9.82 4.03
C THR A 467 15.91 8.91 2.82
N PRO A 468 16.50 7.71 2.79
CA PRO A 468 16.46 6.82 1.63
C PRO A 468 15.16 6.02 1.53
N TYR A 469 14.20 6.56 0.80
CA TYR A 469 12.86 5.98 0.67
C TYR A 469 12.45 5.70 -0.78
N VAL A 470 11.48 4.80 -0.92
CA VAL A 470 10.76 4.57 -2.19
C VAL A 470 9.29 4.96 -2.03
N LEU A 471 8.82 5.85 -2.88
CA LEU A 471 7.47 6.40 -2.83
C LEU A 471 6.75 6.25 -4.18
N ILE A 472 5.76 5.38 -4.23
CA ILE A 472 4.93 5.13 -5.41
C ILE A 472 3.55 5.75 -5.18
N LYS A 473 3.30 6.89 -5.83
CA LYS A 473 2.04 7.63 -5.81
C LYS A 473 1.18 7.39 -7.05
N GLY A 474 1.79 6.99 -8.16
CA GLY A 474 1.10 6.68 -9.41
C GLY A 474 1.96 5.79 -10.32
N GLY A 475 1.43 5.45 -11.49
CA GLY A 475 2.14 4.71 -12.51
C GLY A 475 1.89 3.20 -12.45
N LYS A 476 1.92 2.56 -13.63
CA LYS A 476 1.96 1.11 -13.81
C LYS A 476 3.40 0.63 -13.71
N ILE A 477 3.68 -0.25 -12.76
CA ILE A 477 5.06 -0.67 -12.44
C ILE A 477 5.18 -2.18 -12.60
N THR A 478 6.19 -2.63 -13.34
CA THR A 478 6.59 -4.03 -13.45
C THR A 478 8.09 -4.16 -13.18
N VAL A 479 8.46 -4.99 -12.21
CA VAL A 479 9.87 -5.23 -11.86
C VAL A 479 10.13 -6.73 -11.83
N THR A 480 11.22 -7.14 -12.47
CA THR A 480 11.75 -8.51 -12.43
C THR A 480 13.21 -8.47 -11.99
N THR A 481 13.56 -9.22 -10.95
CA THR A 481 14.95 -9.43 -10.51
C THR A 481 15.31 -10.91 -10.42
N THR A 482 16.58 -11.26 -10.60
CA THR A 482 17.00 -12.67 -10.77
C THR A 482 18.18 -13.12 -9.90
N GLY A 483 18.96 -12.19 -9.38
CA GLY A 483 20.17 -12.42 -8.59
C GLY A 483 19.86 -12.73 -7.13
N ASP A 484 20.76 -13.50 -6.51
CA ASP A 484 20.70 -13.84 -5.09
C ASP A 484 20.70 -12.56 -4.24
N LYS A 485 19.84 -12.51 -3.22
CA LYS A 485 19.55 -11.34 -2.36
C LYS A 485 19.03 -10.08 -3.09
N GLY A 486 18.84 -10.11 -4.41
CA GLY A 486 18.26 -9.01 -5.17
C GLY A 486 16.80 -8.75 -4.80
N ASN A 487 16.40 -7.48 -4.74
CA ASN A 487 15.07 -7.08 -4.29
C ASN A 487 14.36 -6.26 -5.36
N ALA A 488 13.09 -6.53 -5.64
CA ALA A 488 12.37 -5.72 -6.64
C ALA A 488 12.20 -4.27 -6.19
N ILE A 489 11.93 -4.04 -4.89
CA ILE A 489 12.00 -2.72 -4.26
C ILE A 489 12.85 -2.82 -2.99
N LYS A 490 13.80 -1.90 -2.83
CA LYS A 490 14.64 -1.77 -1.65
C LYS A 490 14.69 -0.34 -1.16
N SER A 491 14.46 -0.14 0.13
CA SER A 491 14.69 1.14 0.81
C SER A 491 15.29 0.90 2.20
N LYS A 492 16.05 1.88 2.69
CA LYS A 492 16.59 1.84 4.05
C LYS A 492 15.72 2.57 5.06
N SER A 493 14.96 3.58 4.63
CA SER A 493 14.03 4.33 5.50
C SER A 493 12.60 3.80 5.47
N TYR A 494 11.90 3.95 4.36
CA TYR A 494 10.51 3.47 4.25
C TYR A 494 10.13 3.23 2.79
N THR A 495 9.09 2.42 2.62
CA THR A 495 8.43 2.20 1.33
C THR A 495 6.94 2.48 1.45
N THR A 496 6.41 3.33 0.58
CA THR A 496 4.96 3.60 0.50
C THR A 496 4.43 3.36 -0.90
N ILE A 497 3.35 2.59 -1.00
CA ILE A 497 2.62 2.33 -2.24
C ILE A 497 1.18 2.85 -2.08
N GLY A 498 0.81 3.82 -2.92
CA GLY A 498 -0.51 4.45 -2.91
C GLY A 498 -1.07 4.76 -4.29
N THR A 499 -0.59 4.06 -5.33
CA THR A 499 -1.13 4.15 -6.70
C THR A 499 -2.44 3.38 -6.82
N VAL A 500 -3.32 3.77 -7.75
CA VAL A 500 -4.50 2.98 -8.15
C VAL A 500 -4.18 1.98 -9.27
N GLU A 501 -3.04 2.17 -9.93
CA GLU A 501 -2.57 1.31 -11.02
C GLU A 501 -1.88 0.05 -10.48
N THR A 502 -1.59 -0.89 -11.38
CA THR A 502 -0.98 -2.17 -11.01
C THR A 502 0.51 -2.03 -10.73
N VAL A 503 0.95 -2.60 -9.61
CA VAL A 503 2.36 -2.83 -9.27
C VAL A 503 2.60 -4.34 -9.26
N SER A 504 3.47 -4.84 -10.14
CA SER A 504 3.82 -6.27 -10.25
C SER A 504 5.31 -6.47 -10.03
N LEU A 505 5.67 -7.16 -8.95
CA LEU A 505 7.06 -7.39 -8.53
C LEU A 505 7.35 -8.89 -8.52
N THR A 506 8.33 -9.33 -9.30
CA THR A 506 8.72 -10.74 -9.43
C THR A 506 10.20 -10.90 -9.13
N VAL A 507 10.57 -11.78 -8.21
CA VAL A 507 11.97 -12.05 -7.86
C VAL A 507 12.24 -13.55 -7.81
N SER A 508 13.39 -14.00 -8.33
CA SER A 508 13.73 -15.44 -8.41
C SER A 508 15.07 -15.84 -7.83
N GLY A 509 15.91 -14.90 -7.39
CA GLY A 509 17.19 -15.23 -6.76
C GLY A 509 17.04 -15.78 -5.34
N LYS A 510 18.05 -16.50 -4.84
CA LYS A 510 18.00 -17.04 -3.47
C LYS A 510 17.99 -15.93 -2.44
N GLY A 511 17.19 -16.07 -1.38
CA GLY A 511 17.05 -15.03 -0.35
C GLY A 511 16.41 -13.72 -0.83
N ALA A 512 16.02 -13.62 -2.11
CA ALA A 512 15.46 -12.42 -2.74
C ALA A 512 14.10 -12.02 -2.17
N LYS A 513 13.80 -10.72 -2.19
CA LYS A 513 12.55 -10.19 -1.63
C LYS A 513 11.83 -9.30 -2.64
N ALA A 514 10.50 -9.43 -2.75
CA ALA A 514 9.79 -8.51 -3.63
C ALA A 514 9.83 -7.09 -3.05
N ILE A 515 9.69 -6.93 -1.74
CA ILE A 515 9.88 -5.66 -1.04
C ILE A 515 10.77 -5.88 0.18
N LYS A 516 11.88 -5.14 0.25
CA LYS A 516 12.73 -4.99 1.44
C LYS A 516 12.72 -3.54 1.89
N THR A 517 12.28 -3.28 3.12
CA THR A 517 12.37 -1.94 3.73
C THR A 517 13.05 -2.03 5.10
N GLY A 518 14.08 -1.20 5.30
CA GLY A 518 14.78 -1.06 6.59
C GLY A 518 13.98 -0.28 7.64
N GLY A 519 12.88 0.35 7.25
CA GLY A 519 11.89 0.89 8.17
C GLY A 519 10.48 0.58 7.70
N ASP A 520 9.55 1.52 7.82
CA ASP A 520 8.13 1.22 7.69
C ASP A 520 7.71 0.86 6.25
N PHE A 521 6.77 -0.08 6.12
CA PHE A 521 6.04 -0.34 4.87
C PHE A 521 4.60 0.14 5.01
N THR A 522 4.12 0.94 4.05
CA THR A 522 2.71 1.35 4.00
C THR A 522 2.09 1.07 2.63
N LEU A 523 0.93 0.38 2.64
CA LEU A 523 0.06 0.22 1.48
C LEU A 523 -1.25 0.97 1.71
N THR A 524 -1.61 1.91 0.83
CA THR A 524 -2.84 2.70 0.97
C THR A 524 -3.89 2.39 -0.09
N ALA A 525 -3.50 1.96 -1.29
CA ALA A 525 -4.40 1.70 -2.42
C ALA A 525 -3.74 0.81 -3.49
N GLY A 526 -4.50 0.45 -4.53
CA GLY A 526 -3.99 -0.18 -5.75
C GLY A 526 -4.07 -1.70 -5.77
N THR A 527 -3.62 -2.28 -6.88
CA THR A 527 -3.43 -3.73 -7.02
C THR A 527 -1.94 -4.03 -7.02
N VAL A 528 -1.45 -4.65 -5.94
CA VAL A 528 -0.03 -4.98 -5.75
C VAL A 528 0.13 -6.49 -5.77
N LYS A 529 0.92 -7.00 -6.72
CA LYS A 529 1.22 -8.42 -6.86
C LYS A 529 2.70 -8.67 -6.64
N LEU A 530 3.01 -9.51 -5.65
CA LEU A 530 4.36 -9.90 -5.25
C LEU A 530 4.54 -11.39 -5.52
N THR A 531 5.59 -11.77 -6.26
CA THR A 531 5.92 -13.17 -6.54
C THR A 531 7.39 -13.43 -6.22
N THR A 532 7.66 -14.39 -5.34
CA THR A 532 9.02 -14.78 -4.94
C THR A 532 9.21 -16.28 -5.12
N SER A 533 10.21 -16.69 -5.91
CA SER A 533 10.43 -18.11 -6.24
C SER A 533 11.82 -18.67 -5.90
N GLY A 534 12.81 -17.82 -5.62
CA GLY A 534 14.14 -18.28 -5.22
C GLY A 534 14.13 -18.93 -3.85
N ALA A 535 15.11 -19.77 -3.53
CA ALA A 535 15.14 -20.55 -2.28
C ALA A 535 15.88 -19.82 -1.14
N ALA A 536 15.63 -20.22 0.10
CA ALA A 536 16.46 -19.85 1.23
C ALA A 536 17.83 -20.55 1.16
N TYR A 537 18.86 -19.94 1.76
CA TYR A 537 20.17 -20.54 1.93
C TYR A 537 20.86 -20.00 3.19
N TYR A 538 21.80 -20.78 3.74
CA TYR A 538 22.67 -20.29 4.81
C TYR A 538 23.77 -19.40 4.24
N ASP A 539 23.75 -18.13 4.63
CA ASP A 539 24.79 -17.17 4.27
C ASP A 539 25.93 -17.26 5.28
N THR A 540 27.09 -17.73 4.82
CA THR A 540 28.28 -17.90 5.67
C THR A 540 28.89 -16.59 6.12
N ALA A 541 28.67 -15.48 5.39
CA ALA A 541 29.19 -14.18 5.76
C ALA A 541 28.37 -13.56 6.91
N ASP A 542 27.05 -13.73 6.86
CA ASP A 542 26.13 -13.22 7.89
C ASP A 542 25.92 -14.21 9.05
N ALA A 543 26.36 -15.47 8.86
CA ALA A 543 26.09 -16.60 9.76
C ALA A 543 24.59 -16.80 10.04
N ASP A 544 23.75 -16.57 9.03
CA ASP A 544 22.29 -16.58 9.13
C ASP A 544 21.64 -17.12 7.85
N VAL A 545 20.37 -17.52 7.94
CA VAL A 545 19.57 -17.98 6.79
C VAL A 545 18.98 -16.78 6.03
N ALA A 546 19.48 -16.55 4.83
CA ALA A 546 18.87 -15.62 3.88
C ALA A 546 17.65 -16.28 3.22
N ALA A 547 16.45 -15.92 3.69
CA ALA A 547 15.19 -16.46 3.18
C ALA A 547 14.45 -15.50 2.23
N PRO A 548 13.79 -16.00 1.19
CA PRO A 548 13.00 -15.19 0.29
C PRO A 548 11.70 -14.75 0.99
N ALA A 549 11.19 -13.57 0.63
CA ALA A 549 9.94 -13.06 1.20
C ALA A 549 9.19 -12.17 0.21
N GLY A 550 7.86 -12.21 0.26
CA GLY A 550 7.03 -11.19 -0.41
C GLY A 550 7.33 -9.80 0.14
N ILE A 551 7.17 -9.63 1.44
CA ILE A 551 7.51 -8.39 2.16
C ILE A 551 8.41 -8.74 3.34
N ASN A 552 9.49 -7.97 3.50
CA ASN A 552 10.33 -7.97 4.69
C ASN A 552 10.49 -6.52 5.17
N CYS A 553 9.99 -6.24 6.37
CA CYS A 553 9.86 -4.92 6.94
C CYS A 553 10.49 -4.90 8.34
N ASP A 554 11.53 -4.09 8.52
CA ASP A 554 12.32 -4.11 9.77
C ASP A 554 11.69 -3.25 10.88
N LYS A 555 10.66 -2.48 10.54
CA LYS A 555 9.85 -1.73 11.50
C LYS A 555 8.38 -2.07 11.32
N ASN A 556 7.51 -1.09 11.15
CA ASN A 556 6.08 -1.30 11.18
C ASN A 556 5.52 -1.49 9.78
N LEU A 557 4.57 -2.42 9.67
CA LEU A 557 3.81 -2.62 8.45
C LEU A 557 2.38 -2.08 8.65
N ALA A 558 1.91 -1.26 7.70
CA ALA A 558 0.55 -0.75 7.68
C ALA A 558 -0.13 -1.03 6.34
N ILE A 559 -1.15 -1.90 6.35
CA ILE A 559 -2.05 -2.11 5.20
C ILE A 559 -3.34 -1.37 5.49
N ARG A 560 -3.53 -0.22 4.83
CA ARG A 560 -4.70 0.66 5.00
C ARG A 560 -5.76 0.43 3.92
N GLY A 561 -5.40 -0.14 2.78
CA GLY A 561 -6.29 -0.37 1.64
C GLY A 561 -5.61 -1.11 0.49
N GLY A 562 -6.30 -1.22 -0.65
CA GLY A 562 -5.80 -1.90 -1.84
C GLY A 562 -6.06 -3.40 -1.88
N ASN A 563 -5.64 -4.05 -2.97
CA ASN A 563 -5.60 -5.49 -3.14
C ASN A 563 -4.13 -5.93 -3.20
N LEU A 564 -3.66 -6.57 -2.14
CA LEU A 564 -2.32 -7.13 -2.04
C LEU A 564 -2.39 -8.64 -2.31
N THR A 565 -1.62 -9.13 -3.27
CA THR A 565 -1.45 -10.56 -3.53
C THR A 565 0.02 -10.92 -3.36
N VAL A 566 0.33 -11.87 -2.49
CA VAL A 566 1.68 -12.36 -2.20
C VAL A 566 1.76 -13.84 -2.50
N ILE A 567 2.68 -14.22 -3.38
CA ILE A 567 2.94 -15.62 -3.76
C ILE A 567 4.41 -15.93 -3.48
N SER A 568 4.67 -16.84 -2.54
CA SER A 568 6.03 -17.28 -2.18
C SER A 568 6.17 -18.78 -2.35
N THR A 569 6.95 -19.22 -3.34
CA THR A 569 7.05 -20.64 -3.72
C THR A 569 8.41 -21.28 -3.39
N GLY A 570 9.42 -20.46 -3.09
CA GLY A 570 10.75 -20.93 -2.76
C GLY A 570 10.83 -21.64 -1.40
N ILE A 571 11.74 -22.62 -1.28
CA ILE A 571 12.00 -23.32 -0.01
C ILE A 571 12.42 -22.29 1.06
N GLY A 572 11.85 -22.40 2.26
CA GLY A 572 12.04 -21.50 3.39
C GLY A 572 11.44 -20.12 3.19
N GLY A 573 10.65 -19.91 2.13
CA GLY A 573 10.10 -18.61 1.79
C GLY A 573 8.91 -18.21 2.61
N LYS A 574 8.86 -16.93 2.97
CA LYS A 574 7.77 -16.35 3.76
C LYS A 574 6.85 -15.51 2.87
N GLY A 575 5.60 -15.33 3.27
CA GLY A 575 4.71 -14.35 2.63
C GLY A 575 5.10 -12.95 3.08
N ILE A 576 4.81 -12.62 4.34
CA ILE A 576 5.12 -11.33 4.96
C ILE A 576 5.90 -11.57 6.25
N ASN A 577 7.02 -10.85 6.44
CA ASN A 577 7.84 -10.84 7.64
C ASN A 577 8.00 -9.39 8.15
N VAL A 578 7.66 -9.15 9.40
CA VAL A 578 7.70 -7.82 10.01
C VAL A 578 8.41 -7.89 11.36
N ASP A 579 9.43 -7.09 11.59
CA ASP A 579 10.13 -7.10 12.88
C ASP A 579 9.39 -6.24 13.92
N GLY A 580 8.72 -5.17 13.47
CA GLY A 580 7.88 -4.32 14.31
C GLY A 580 6.41 -4.74 14.36
N THR A 581 5.53 -3.75 14.56
CA THR A 581 4.09 -3.98 14.61
C THR A 581 3.51 -4.08 13.20
N ALA A 582 2.67 -5.08 12.97
CA ALA A 582 1.88 -5.22 11.75
C ALA A 582 0.43 -4.77 12.00
N THR A 583 -0.08 -3.83 11.20
CA THR A 583 -1.47 -3.35 11.30
C THR A 583 -2.19 -3.47 9.97
N VAL A 584 -3.32 -4.17 9.97
CA VAL A 584 -4.27 -4.24 8.84
C VAL A 584 -5.52 -3.45 9.23
N SER A 585 -5.89 -2.47 8.41
CA SER A 585 -7.04 -1.59 8.68
C SER A 585 -7.98 -1.42 7.47
N GLY A 586 -7.74 -2.19 6.40
CA GLY A 586 -8.57 -2.18 5.20
C GLY A 586 -7.94 -2.95 4.05
N GLY A 587 -8.67 -3.01 2.92
CA GLY A 587 -8.22 -3.73 1.72
C GLY A 587 -8.36 -5.25 1.83
N THR A 588 -7.94 -5.93 0.77
CA THR A 588 -7.88 -7.40 0.69
C THR A 588 -6.43 -7.82 0.51
N THR A 589 -5.94 -8.70 1.38
CA THR A 589 -4.60 -9.29 1.33
C THR A 589 -4.72 -10.79 1.13
N ASN A 590 -4.18 -11.30 0.03
CA ASN A 590 -4.13 -12.73 -0.29
C ASN A 590 -2.68 -13.21 -0.22
N ILE A 591 -2.39 -14.20 0.61
CA ILE A 591 -1.06 -14.75 0.83
C ILE A 591 -1.08 -16.25 0.53
N THR A 592 -0.24 -16.66 -0.41
CA THR A 592 -0.01 -18.07 -0.74
C THR A 592 1.47 -18.38 -0.57
N VAL A 593 1.80 -19.28 0.35
CA VAL A 593 3.14 -19.76 0.62
C VAL A 593 3.16 -21.28 0.44
N SER A 594 3.93 -21.76 -0.52
CA SER A 594 3.97 -23.18 -0.89
C SER A 594 5.35 -23.82 -0.77
N GLY A 595 6.37 -23.05 -0.37
CA GLY A 595 7.71 -23.56 -0.09
C GLY A 595 7.71 -24.59 1.04
N ALA A 596 8.65 -25.54 1.01
CA ALA A 596 8.95 -26.39 2.16
C ALA A 596 9.82 -25.65 3.17
N LYS A 597 9.99 -26.16 4.40
CA LYS A 597 10.98 -25.67 5.37
C LYS A 597 12.41 -25.78 4.80
N TYR A 598 13.24 -24.78 5.05
CA TYR A 598 14.69 -24.86 4.86
C TYR A 598 15.39 -25.18 6.19
N THR A 599 16.33 -26.13 6.16
CA THR A 599 17.14 -26.50 7.33
C THR A 599 18.61 -26.60 6.91
N TYR A 600 19.47 -25.75 7.50
CA TYR A 600 20.92 -25.91 7.41
C TYR A 600 21.46 -26.75 8.58
N ASN A 601 21.01 -26.42 9.79
CA ASN A 601 21.21 -27.19 11.01
C ASN A 601 20.03 -26.95 11.97
N THR A 602 20.07 -27.51 13.18
CA THR A 602 18.97 -27.40 14.16
C THR A 602 18.69 -25.99 14.66
N ALA A 603 19.66 -25.07 14.59
CA ALA A 603 19.51 -23.68 15.01
C ALA A 603 19.20 -22.71 13.84
N ASN A 604 19.52 -23.12 12.60
CA ASN A 604 19.45 -22.28 11.42
C ASN A 604 18.44 -22.87 10.43
N THR A 605 17.20 -22.44 10.59
CA THR A 605 16.06 -22.87 9.77
C THR A 605 15.25 -21.67 9.30
N SER A 606 14.55 -21.82 8.16
CA SER A 606 13.50 -20.89 7.78
C SER A 606 12.26 -21.69 7.40
N ASP A 607 11.18 -21.47 8.15
CA ASP A 607 9.90 -22.09 7.85
C ASP A 607 9.06 -21.22 6.90
N ALA A 608 8.20 -21.90 6.15
CA ALA A 608 7.43 -21.31 5.07
C ALA A 608 6.09 -20.73 5.57
N LYS A 609 6.20 -19.70 6.42
CA LYS A 609 5.10 -19.03 7.12
C LYS A 609 4.37 -18.03 6.22
N GLY A 610 3.06 -17.91 6.43
CA GLY A 610 2.19 -16.95 5.72
C GLY A 610 2.49 -15.51 6.10
N PHE A 611 2.06 -15.11 7.30
CA PHE A 611 2.27 -13.78 7.86
C PHE A 611 2.94 -13.91 9.23
N LYS A 612 4.16 -13.38 9.38
CA LYS A 612 4.90 -13.33 10.63
C LYS A 612 5.16 -11.89 11.06
N SER A 613 4.92 -11.59 12.33
CA SER A 613 5.44 -10.38 12.98
C SER A 613 6.17 -10.67 14.29
N ASP A 614 7.32 -10.05 14.53
CA ASP A 614 7.99 -10.15 15.84
C ASP A 614 7.28 -9.25 16.85
N GLY A 615 6.91 -8.04 16.42
CA GLY A 615 5.95 -7.21 17.15
C GLY A 615 4.52 -7.69 17.03
N ALA A 616 3.60 -6.88 17.58
CA ALA A 616 2.19 -7.21 17.63
C ALA A 616 1.57 -7.22 16.23
N PHE A 617 0.63 -8.12 16.01
CA PHE A 617 -0.28 -8.06 14.87
C PHE A 617 -1.63 -7.49 15.31
N VAL A 618 -2.13 -6.48 14.60
CA VAL A 618 -3.41 -5.82 14.87
C VAL A 618 -4.26 -5.78 13.60
N MET A 619 -5.44 -6.37 13.65
CA MET A 619 -6.45 -6.31 12.61
C MET A 619 -7.61 -5.42 13.07
N ASN A 620 -7.73 -4.24 12.46
CA ASN A 620 -8.81 -3.29 12.73
C ASN A 620 -9.98 -3.38 11.74
N ASN A 621 -9.72 -3.82 10.51
CA ASN A 621 -10.70 -4.07 9.44
C ASN A 621 -9.97 -4.72 8.24
N GLY A 622 -10.69 -5.03 7.17
CA GLY A 622 -10.16 -5.57 5.90
C GLY A 622 -10.36 -7.08 5.79
N GLU A 623 -9.75 -7.68 4.77
CA GLU A 623 -9.78 -9.11 4.52
C GLU A 623 -8.35 -9.65 4.38
N LEU A 624 -8.01 -10.67 5.16
CA LEU A 624 -6.72 -11.35 5.15
C LEU A 624 -6.94 -12.84 4.87
N ASN A 625 -6.56 -13.29 3.67
CA ASN A 625 -6.66 -14.66 3.22
C ASN A 625 -5.27 -15.30 3.16
N ILE A 626 -5.07 -16.42 3.84
CA ILE A 626 -3.77 -17.09 3.95
C ILE A 626 -3.89 -18.58 3.58
N SER A 627 -2.92 -19.05 2.82
CA SER A 627 -2.62 -20.46 2.60
C SER A 627 -1.11 -20.64 2.73
N ALA A 628 -0.64 -21.35 3.75
CA ALA A 628 0.77 -21.54 4.05
C ALA A 628 1.12 -23.02 4.23
N THR A 629 2.40 -23.37 4.07
CA THR A 629 2.90 -24.72 4.39
C THR A 629 3.15 -24.88 5.89
N ASP A 630 3.70 -23.84 6.52
CA ASP A 630 3.88 -23.75 7.98
C ASP A 630 2.76 -22.88 8.57
N ASP A 631 3.05 -22.05 9.58
CA ASP A 631 2.04 -21.25 10.26
C ASP A 631 1.35 -20.26 9.32
N GLY A 632 0.04 -20.10 9.52
CA GLY A 632 -0.78 -19.13 8.80
C GLY A 632 -0.45 -17.71 9.23
N LEU A 633 -0.82 -17.36 10.45
CA LEU A 633 -0.54 -16.07 11.08
C LEU A 633 0.18 -16.27 12.42
N LYS A 634 1.41 -15.74 12.53
CA LYS A 634 2.22 -15.80 13.73
C LYS A 634 2.60 -14.41 14.23
N SER A 635 2.50 -14.19 15.54
CA SER A 635 3.17 -13.09 16.22
C SER A 635 3.96 -13.58 17.41
N GLU A 636 5.21 -13.11 17.55
CA GLU A 636 6.03 -13.43 18.73
C GLU A 636 5.58 -12.70 20.00
N THR A 637 4.60 -11.79 19.91
CA THR A 637 4.11 -11.00 21.06
C THR A 637 2.61 -11.11 21.27
N SER A 638 1.80 -10.67 20.31
CA SER A 638 0.34 -10.73 20.42
C SER A 638 -0.38 -10.59 19.08
N ILE A 639 -1.55 -11.19 18.98
CA ILE A 639 -2.50 -11.02 17.88
C ILE A 639 -3.77 -10.40 18.45
N THR A 640 -4.22 -9.27 17.89
CA THR A 640 -5.48 -8.63 18.26
C THR A 640 -6.36 -8.42 17.03
N VAL A 641 -7.58 -8.96 17.06
CA VAL A 641 -8.59 -8.83 16.01
C VAL A 641 -9.75 -7.99 16.53
N ASN A 642 -9.78 -6.73 16.12
CA ASN A 642 -10.85 -5.78 16.47
C ASN A 642 -12.04 -5.88 15.51
N ASP A 643 -11.79 -6.02 14.20
CA ASP A 643 -12.81 -6.23 13.17
C ASP A 643 -12.18 -6.75 11.86
N GLY A 644 -13.00 -7.02 10.83
CA GLY A 644 -12.59 -7.54 9.53
C GLY A 644 -12.65 -9.06 9.44
N THR A 645 -12.12 -9.63 8.37
CA THR A 645 -12.13 -11.07 8.10
C THR A 645 -10.71 -11.63 7.99
N ILE A 646 -10.38 -12.63 8.81
CA ILE A 646 -9.18 -13.46 8.66
C ILE A 646 -9.61 -14.86 8.23
N ASN A 647 -9.12 -15.33 7.09
CA ASN A 647 -9.32 -16.69 6.59
C ASN A 647 -7.98 -17.39 6.41
N VAL A 648 -7.67 -18.37 7.26
CA VAL A 648 -6.55 -19.30 7.05
C VAL A 648 -7.11 -20.60 6.51
N THR A 649 -6.85 -20.86 5.24
CA THR A 649 -7.43 -22.01 4.50
C THR A 649 -6.57 -23.27 4.58
N LYS A 650 -5.28 -23.11 4.88
CA LYS A 650 -4.30 -24.16 5.06
C LYS A 650 -3.10 -23.59 5.81
N SER A 651 -2.59 -24.34 6.78
CA SER A 651 -1.34 -24.09 7.49
C SER A 651 -0.96 -25.30 8.35
N TYR A 652 0.25 -25.30 8.91
CA TYR A 652 0.60 -26.21 10.00
C TYR A 652 -0.17 -25.82 11.26
N GLU A 653 0.07 -24.61 11.78
CA GLU A 653 -0.79 -23.96 12.79
C GLU A 653 -1.58 -22.81 12.17
N GLY A 654 -2.84 -22.61 12.56
CA GLY A 654 -3.70 -21.56 12.01
C GLY A 654 -3.26 -20.17 12.43
N MET A 655 -3.25 -19.96 13.75
CA MET A 655 -2.89 -18.70 14.39
C MET A 655 -2.08 -18.98 15.66
N GLU A 656 -0.88 -18.41 15.77
CA GLU A 656 0.06 -18.67 16.86
C GLU A 656 0.55 -17.36 17.51
N SER A 657 0.42 -17.26 18.83
CA SER A 657 1.04 -16.18 19.62
C SER A 657 0.99 -16.45 21.12
N ILE A 658 1.73 -15.69 21.92
CA ILE A 658 1.61 -15.74 23.39
C ILE A 658 0.22 -15.25 23.84
N ILE A 659 -0.29 -14.19 23.20
CA ILE A 659 -1.57 -13.57 23.54
C ILE A 659 -2.39 -13.39 22.27
N ILE A 660 -3.60 -13.95 22.26
CA ILE A 660 -4.57 -13.78 21.17
C ILE A 660 -5.86 -13.18 21.74
N ASN A 661 -6.27 -12.03 21.19
CA ASN A 661 -7.50 -11.33 21.55
C ASN A 661 -8.42 -11.21 20.32
N ILE A 662 -9.59 -11.82 20.39
CA ILE A 662 -10.64 -11.69 19.37
C ILE A 662 -11.76 -10.82 19.93
N ASN A 663 -11.79 -9.55 19.52
CA ASN A 663 -12.77 -8.56 19.98
C ASN A 663 -13.96 -8.41 19.02
N GLY A 664 -13.76 -8.71 17.73
CA GLY A 664 -14.76 -8.56 16.68
C GLY A 664 -14.36 -9.26 15.37
N GLY A 665 -15.10 -8.97 14.30
CA GLY A 665 -14.83 -9.55 12.97
C GLY A 665 -15.13 -11.05 12.85
N VAL A 666 -14.61 -11.66 11.79
CA VAL A 666 -14.68 -13.10 11.51
C VAL A 666 -13.27 -13.66 11.41
N THR A 667 -12.94 -14.65 12.23
CA THR A 667 -11.69 -15.40 12.17
C THR A 667 -12.01 -16.86 11.87
N ASN A 668 -11.57 -17.35 10.71
CA ASN A 668 -11.86 -18.70 10.21
C ASN A 668 -10.55 -19.43 9.89
N LEU A 669 -10.25 -20.47 10.66
CA LEU A 669 -8.95 -21.13 10.68
C LEU A 669 -9.07 -22.62 10.36
N THR A 670 -8.30 -23.07 9.38
CA THR A 670 -8.10 -24.47 9.03
C THR A 670 -6.61 -24.78 9.00
N ALA A 671 -6.19 -25.61 9.95
CA ALA A 671 -4.82 -26.04 10.16
C ALA A 671 -4.70 -27.57 10.11
N SER A 672 -3.50 -28.11 9.89
CA SER A 672 -3.22 -29.55 9.99
C SER A 672 -2.77 -29.99 11.37
N ASN A 673 -2.14 -29.08 12.12
CA ASN A 673 -1.94 -29.15 13.56
C ASN A 673 -2.93 -28.18 14.20
N ASP A 674 -2.51 -27.33 15.13
CA ASP A 674 -3.46 -26.58 15.95
C ASP A 674 -4.08 -25.41 15.21
N GLY A 675 -5.39 -25.26 15.32
CA GLY A 675 -6.09 -24.14 14.70
C GLY A 675 -5.69 -22.82 15.38
N ILE A 676 -5.67 -22.80 16.70
CA ILE A 676 -5.04 -21.77 17.53
C ILE A 676 -4.01 -22.44 18.42
N ASN A 677 -2.81 -21.87 18.49
CA ASN A 677 -1.79 -22.20 19.49
C ASN A 677 -1.45 -20.95 20.31
N THR A 678 -1.67 -21.02 21.63
CA THR A 678 -1.20 -19.98 22.55
C THR A 678 -0.20 -20.53 23.55
N SER A 679 1.04 -20.03 23.48
CA SER A 679 2.16 -20.59 24.22
C SER A 679 3.30 -19.58 24.37
N TYR A 680 4.03 -19.63 25.49
CA TYR A 680 5.35 -18.99 25.65
C TYR A 680 6.48 -19.81 25.01
N GLY A 681 6.14 -20.92 24.34
CA GLY A 681 7.07 -21.91 23.83
C GLY A 681 7.30 -23.05 24.82
N THR A 682 7.67 -24.22 24.30
CA THR A 682 7.82 -25.42 25.12
C THR A 682 9.01 -25.29 26.07
N VAL A 683 8.77 -25.44 27.38
CA VAL A 683 9.85 -25.85 28.29
C VAL A 683 10.28 -27.28 27.92
N SER A 684 11.59 -27.53 27.91
CA SER A 684 12.15 -28.85 27.55
C SER A 684 11.45 -29.98 28.32
N GLY A 685 10.73 -30.86 27.61
CA GLY A 685 10.00 -31.99 28.18
C GLY A 685 8.47 -31.96 27.99
N GLY A 686 7.91 -30.89 27.42
CA GLY A 686 6.47 -30.83 27.09
C GLY A 686 5.60 -30.99 28.33
N THR A 687 5.59 -29.99 29.20
CA THR A 687 4.81 -30.06 30.44
C THR A 687 3.39 -29.57 30.20
N GLU A 688 2.40 -30.31 30.70
CA GLU A 688 0.97 -29.94 30.83
C GLU A 688 0.73 -28.78 31.84
N SER A 689 1.66 -27.85 31.97
CA SER A 689 1.65 -26.79 32.97
C SER A 689 1.14 -25.49 32.38
N ASN A 690 0.34 -24.77 33.16
CA ASN A 690 -0.11 -23.43 32.82
C ASN A 690 1.07 -22.45 32.67
N ASP A 691 1.38 -22.04 31.44
CA ASP A 691 2.46 -21.10 31.13
C ASP A 691 2.02 -19.62 31.17
N ASN A 692 0.73 -19.37 31.44
CA ASN A 692 0.05 -18.07 31.45
C ASN A 692 -0.10 -17.40 30.07
N SER A 693 0.05 -18.13 28.96
CA SER A 693 -0.42 -17.67 27.65
C SER A 693 -1.94 -17.40 27.69
N GLN A 694 -2.48 -16.69 26.70
CA GLN A 694 -3.87 -16.24 26.77
C GLN A 694 -4.57 -16.27 25.42
N LEU A 695 -5.71 -16.95 25.36
CA LEU A 695 -6.75 -16.72 24.36
C LEU A 695 -7.95 -16.03 25.02
N THR A 696 -8.35 -14.86 24.50
CA THR A 696 -9.56 -14.17 24.93
C THR A 696 -10.48 -13.86 23.74
N VAL A 697 -11.74 -14.28 23.84
CA VAL A 697 -12.79 -13.92 22.87
C VAL A 697 -13.81 -13.02 23.56
N SER A 698 -13.84 -11.74 23.16
CA SER A 698 -14.78 -10.75 23.68
C SER A 698 -15.95 -10.46 22.75
N GLY A 699 -15.82 -10.80 21.46
CA GLY A 699 -16.82 -10.56 20.43
C GLY A 699 -16.46 -11.26 19.11
N GLY A 700 -17.20 -10.95 18.04
CA GLY A 700 -16.96 -11.51 16.71
C GLY A 700 -17.35 -12.99 16.57
N ILE A 701 -16.89 -13.60 15.48
CA ILE A 701 -17.08 -15.00 15.13
C ILE A 701 -15.70 -15.66 15.00
N LEU A 702 -15.45 -16.70 15.79
CA LEU A 702 -14.24 -17.50 15.74
C LEU A 702 -14.61 -18.94 15.31
N ILE A 703 -14.12 -19.39 14.16
CA ILE A 703 -14.33 -20.73 13.59
C ILE A 703 -12.96 -21.39 13.47
N VAL A 704 -12.75 -22.52 14.14
CA VAL A 704 -11.41 -23.11 14.28
C VAL A 704 -11.44 -24.61 14.09
N THR A 705 -10.52 -25.10 13.27
CA THR A 705 -10.31 -26.53 13.04
C THR A 705 -8.82 -26.83 12.92
N GLY A 706 -8.40 -27.96 13.47
CA GLY A 706 -7.02 -28.42 13.55
C GLY A 706 -6.94 -29.87 14.02
N SER A 707 -5.73 -30.34 14.37
CA SER A 707 -5.60 -31.49 15.28
C SER A 707 -6.28 -31.11 16.57
N ASP A 708 -5.76 -30.12 17.28
CA ASP A 708 -6.53 -29.43 18.30
C ASP A 708 -7.13 -28.20 17.63
N ALA A 709 -8.42 -27.98 17.81
CA ALA A 709 -8.98 -26.74 17.31
C ALA A 709 -8.38 -25.56 18.09
N ILE A 710 -8.35 -25.64 19.42
CA ILE A 710 -7.74 -24.64 20.28
C ILE A 710 -6.80 -25.34 21.22
N ASP A 711 -5.51 -25.02 21.14
CA ASP A 711 -4.49 -25.36 22.13
C ASP A 711 -4.05 -24.08 22.87
N SER A 712 -4.21 -24.10 24.19
CA SER A 712 -3.68 -23.08 25.08
C SER A 712 -2.91 -23.71 26.23
N ASN A 713 -1.59 -23.52 26.21
CA ASN A 713 -0.75 -23.80 27.37
C ASN A 713 -1.07 -22.88 28.57
N GLY A 714 -1.87 -21.84 28.37
CA GLY A 714 -2.29 -20.89 29.38
C GLY A 714 -3.80 -20.93 29.60
N ASN A 715 -4.47 -19.77 29.55
CA ASN A 715 -5.92 -19.71 29.79
C ASN A 715 -6.69 -19.40 28.50
N PHE A 716 -7.92 -19.89 28.47
CA PHE A 716 -8.91 -19.56 27.46
C PHE A 716 -10.14 -18.93 28.13
N THR A 717 -10.45 -17.67 27.79
CA THR A 717 -11.61 -16.94 28.33
C THR A 717 -12.54 -16.45 27.22
N ILE A 718 -13.80 -16.85 27.29
CA ILE A 718 -14.88 -16.35 26.43
C ILE A 718 -15.73 -15.35 27.24
N LYS A 719 -15.76 -14.10 26.81
CA LYS A 719 -16.57 -13.00 27.40
C LYS A 719 -17.76 -12.63 26.50
N GLY A 720 -17.72 -12.99 25.22
CA GLY A 720 -18.74 -12.67 24.23
C GLY A 720 -18.45 -13.34 22.88
N GLY A 721 -19.19 -12.96 21.83
CA GLY A 721 -19.01 -13.49 20.48
C GLY A 721 -19.56 -14.91 20.29
N THR A 722 -19.18 -15.53 19.17
CA THR A 722 -19.51 -16.92 18.82
C THR A 722 -18.23 -17.70 18.55
N VAL A 723 -17.98 -18.74 19.32
CA VAL A 723 -16.84 -19.67 19.15
C VAL A 723 -17.37 -21.01 18.64
N ILE A 724 -16.81 -21.46 17.53
CA ILE A 724 -17.07 -22.76 16.90
C ILE A 724 -15.74 -23.49 16.76
N SER A 725 -15.55 -24.57 17.50
CA SER A 725 -14.32 -25.38 17.44
C SER A 725 -14.63 -26.83 17.08
N ASN A 726 -13.82 -27.41 16.19
CA ASN A 726 -13.90 -28.83 15.85
C ASN A 726 -12.52 -29.39 15.50
N GLY A 727 -12.03 -30.30 16.34
CA GLY A 727 -10.74 -30.98 16.20
C GLY A 727 -10.82 -32.40 16.76
N ASN A 728 -9.67 -33.06 16.89
CA ASN A 728 -9.48 -34.25 17.72
C ASN A 728 -9.77 -33.90 19.19
N GLU A 729 -9.23 -32.76 19.63
CA GLU A 729 -9.72 -31.99 20.77
C GLU A 729 -10.41 -30.70 20.25
N ASP A 730 -11.58 -30.39 20.79
CA ASP A 730 -12.24 -29.12 20.46
C ASP A 730 -11.61 -27.94 21.21
N VAL A 731 -11.08 -28.19 22.41
CA VAL A 731 -10.38 -27.26 23.30
C VAL A 731 -9.44 -28.06 24.22
N ASP A 732 -8.13 -27.80 24.12
CA ASP A 732 -7.15 -28.15 25.15
C ASP A 732 -6.59 -26.89 25.82
N VAL A 733 -6.64 -26.87 27.14
CA VAL A 733 -6.27 -25.73 27.97
C VAL A 733 -5.59 -26.22 29.26
N ASN A 734 -4.39 -25.74 29.54
CA ASN A 734 -3.64 -26.11 30.75
C ASN A 734 -3.94 -25.22 31.96
N GLY A 735 -4.40 -24.00 31.73
CA GLY A 735 -4.88 -23.06 32.74
C GLY A 735 -6.40 -23.06 32.88
N ASN A 736 -6.98 -21.86 33.04
CA ASN A 736 -8.42 -21.71 33.20
C ASN A 736 -9.15 -21.72 31.85
N PHE A 737 -10.17 -22.58 31.72
CA PHE A 737 -11.13 -22.50 30.62
C PHE A 737 -12.43 -21.85 31.13
N LEU A 738 -12.63 -20.56 30.88
CA LEU A 738 -13.75 -19.79 31.44
C LEU A 738 -14.74 -19.34 30.36
N VAL A 739 -16.02 -19.62 30.59
CA VAL A 739 -17.11 -19.14 29.72
C VAL A 739 -18.00 -18.18 30.52
N ASN A 740 -17.82 -16.89 30.25
CA ASN A 740 -18.45 -15.78 30.97
C ASN A 740 -19.45 -14.99 30.10
N GLY A 741 -19.57 -15.33 28.82
CA GLY A 741 -20.50 -14.70 27.88
C GLY A 741 -20.46 -15.38 26.50
N GLY A 742 -21.35 -14.98 25.58
CA GLY A 742 -21.31 -15.41 24.18
C GLY A 742 -21.85 -16.81 23.91
N VAL A 743 -21.63 -17.32 22.71
CA VAL A 743 -21.99 -18.69 22.29
C VAL A 743 -20.72 -19.50 22.12
N LEU A 744 -20.69 -20.70 22.70
CA LEU A 744 -19.65 -21.70 22.48
C LEU A 744 -20.32 -22.98 21.95
N ILE A 745 -19.82 -23.49 20.83
CA ILE A 745 -20.04 -24.87 20.41
C ILE A 745 -18.72 -25.49 19.97
N GLY A 746 -18.21 -26.39 20.80
CA GLY A 746 -17.09 -27.26 20.49
C GLY A 746 -17.58 -28.68 20.23
N ALA A 747 -16.90 -29.40 19.34
CA ALA A 747 -17.26 -30.76 18.98
C ALA A 747 -16.04 -31.60 18.59
N GLU A 748 -15.94 -32.78 19.14
CA GLU A 748 -14.77 -33.66 19.03
C GLU A 748 -15.17 -35.13 19.11
N PRO A 749 -14.34 -36.07 18.60
CA PRO A 749 -14.46 -37.49 18.90
C PRO A 749 -14.41 -37.77 20.41
N ALA A 750 -14.75 -39.00 20.83
CA ALA A 750 -14.61 -39.38 22.23
C ALA A 750 -13.12 -39.52 22.59
N SER A 751 -12.56 -38.52 23.30
CA SER A 751 -11.20 -38.53 23.86
C SER A 751 -11.23 -38.75 25.39
N ASN A 752 -10.11 -39.18 25.98
CA ASN A 752 -9.98 -39.25 27.44
C ASN A 752 -9.30 -38.01 28.03
N MET A 753 -8.83 -37.08 27.20
CA MET A 753 -8.01 -35.94 27.61
C MET A 753 -8.77 -34.62 27.70
N THR A 754 -9.98 -34.54 27.12
CA THR A 754 -10.76 -33.29 27.08
C THR A 754 -11.23 -32.84 28.46
N LYS A 755 -10.95 -31.58 28.79
CA LYS A 755 -11.30 -30.93 30.05
C LYS A 755 -12.63 -30.19 29.93
N ALA A 756 -13.47 -30.28 30.97
CA ALA A 756 -14.68 -29.47 31.06
C ALA A 756 -14.35 -27.98 31.28
N MET A 757 -15.32 -27.11 31.00
CA MET A 757 -15.26 -25.70 31.43
C MET A 757 -14.97 -25.58 32.94
N GLY A 758 -14.19 -24.58 33.32
CA GLY A 758 -13.83 -24.30 34.71
C GLY A 758 -15.02 -23.82 35.54
N THR A 759 -15.08 -24.24 36.80
CA THR A 759 -16.17 -23.94 37.74
C THR A 759 -16.35 -22.45 38.08
N ALA A 760 -15.35 -21.62 37.78
CA ALA A 760 -15.41 -20.17 37.90
C ALA A 760 -16.16 -19.48 36.74
N SER A 761 -16.57 -20.24 35.71
CA SER A 761 -17.38 -19.73 34.59
C SER A 761 -18.68 -19.11 35.11
N THR A 762 -19.05 -17.93 34.61
CA THR A 762 -20.28 -17.23 35.04
C THR A 762 -21.49 -17.51 34.17
N GLN A 763 -21.30 -17.99 32.94
CA GLN A 763 -22.39 -18.39 32.04
C GLN A 763 -22.67 -19.89 32.17
N VAL A 764 -23.94 -20.29 32.07
CA VAL A 764 -24.33 -21.70 32.13
C VAL A 764 -23.80 -22.44 30.89
N GLY A 765 -23.15 -23.59 31.11
CA GLY A 765 -22.60 -24.43 30.05
C GLY A 765 -22.86 -25.91 30.32
N MET A 766 -22.83 -26.70 29.24
CA MET A 766 -22.91 -28.14 29.23
C MET A 766 -21.63 -28.73 28.62
N PHE A 767 -21.01 -29.67 29.33
CA PHE A 767 -20.05 -30.59 28.76
C PHE A 767 -20.78 -31.91 28.50
N ILE A 768 -21.11 -32.16 27.25
CA ILE A 768 -21.94 -33.29 26.82
C ILE A 768 -21.03 -34.42 26.39
N LYS A 769 -21.21 -35.61 26.98
CA LYS A 769 -20.46 -36.82 26.70
C LYS A 769 -21.42 -37.92 26.27
N SER A 770 -21.32 -38.34 25.01
CA SER A 770 -22.17 -39.41 24.46
C SER A 770 -21.36 -40.65 24.17
N THR A 771 -21.94 -41.81 24.42
CA THR A 771 -21.41 -43.11 23.94
C THR A 771 -21.64 -43.32 22.44
N ALA A 772 -22.56 -42.58 21.84
CA ALA A 772 -22.84 -42.58 20.40
C ALA A 772 -22.37 -41.28 19.72
N SER A 773 -21.71 -41.35 18.57
CA SER A 773 -21.29 -40.16 17.83
C SER A 773 -22.39 -39.59 16.94
N VAL A 774 -22.40 -38.27 16.79
CA VAL A 774 -23.09 -37.55 15.71
C VAL A 774 -22.19 -37.58 14.48
N ALA A 775 -22.63 -38.21 13.40
CA ALA A 775 -21.90 -38.20 12.14
C ALA A 775 -21.77 -36.77 11.58
N ALA A 776 -20.70 -36.49 10.83
CA ALA A 776 -20.49 -35.19 10.16
C ALA A 776 -21.61 -34.79 9.19
N THR A 777 -22.44 -35.75 8.76
CA THR A 777 -23.62 -35.52 7.90
C THR A 777 -24.91 -35.26 8.69
N SER A 778 -24.87 -35.42 10.02
CA SER A 778 -26.02 -35.34 10.93
C SER A 778 -25.94 -34.10 11.82
N ILE A 779 -26.98 -33.88 12.63
CA ILE A 779 -27.16 -32.69 13.46
C ILE A 779 -27.21 -33.10 14.93
N ILE A 780 -26.59 -32.31 15.80
CA ILE A 780 -26.97 -32.19 17.21
C ILE A 780 -27.88 -30.97 17.36
N HIS A 781 -29.02 -31.17 18.01
CA HIS A 781 -29.96 -30.09 18.29
C HIS A 781 -30.27 -30.03 19.79
N ILE A 782 -30.31 -28.83 20.35
CA ILE A 782 -30.65 -28.58 21.75
C ILE A 782 -31.78 -27.55 21.80
N GLU A 783 -32.86 -27.91 22.47
CA GLU A 783 -34.01 -27.03 22.71
C GLU A 783 -34.34 -26.94 24.21
N ASP A 784 -35.00 -25.86 24.61
CA ASP A 784 -35.59 -25.76 25.94
C ASP A 784 -36.90 -26.58 26.07
N ALA A 785 -37.49 -26.60 27.27
CA ALA A 785 -38.74 -27.30 27.53
C ALA A 785 -39.93 -26.84 26.65
N SER A 786 -39.89 -25.61 26.12
CA SER A 786 -40.91 -25.06 25.23
C SER A 786 -40.69 -25.40 23.74
N GLY A 787 -39.56 -26.00 23.40
CA GLY A 787 -39.15 -26.27 22.01
C GLY A 787 -38.43 -25.10 21.34
N LYS A 788 -37.93 -24.12 22.12
CA LYS A 788 -37.11 -23.04 21.57
C LYS A 788 -35.73 -23.57 21.22
N ASP A 789 -35.30 -23.38 19.97
CA ASP A 789 -33.95 -23.71 19.50
C ASP A 789 -32.88 -22.91 20.25
N LEU A 790 -31.89 -23.62 20.79
CA LEU A 790 -30.71 -23.07 21.45
C LEU A 790 -29.42 -23.44 20.71
N LEU A 791 -29.45 -24.56 19.98
CA LEU A 791 -28.35 -25.06 19.18
C LEU A 791 -28.92 -25.93 18.07
N THR A 792 -28.56 -25.61 16.83
CA THR A 792 -28.62 -26.55 15.71
C THR A 792 -27.24 -26.59 15.09
N PHE A 793 -26.50 -27.69 15.29
CA PHE A 793 -25.09 -27.77 14.89
C PHE A 793 -24.80 -29.05 14.11
N LYS A 794 -24.01 -28.89 13.05
CA LYS A 794 -23.50 -29.99 12.23
C LYS A 794 -21.98 -30.04 12.37
N PRO A 795 -21.41 -31.09 13.00
CA PRO A 795 -19.98 -31.15 13.24
C PRO A 795 -19.19 -31.36 11.94
N LYS A 796 -17.92 -30.91 11.90
CA LYS A 796 -17.04 -31.11 10.74
C LYS A 796 -16.60 -32.57 10.62
N THR A 797 -16.29 -33.20 11.76
CA THR A 797 -15.95 -34.62 11.89
C THR A 797 -17.02 -35.35 12.71
N ALA A 798 -16.96 -36.68 12.80
CA ALA A 798 -17.89 -37.40 13.66
C ALA A 798 -17.55 -37.12 15.14
N SER A 799 -18.50 -36.56 15.90
CA SER A 799 -18.25 -36.06 17.25
C SER A 799 -19.13 -36.75 18.29
N ALA A 800 -18.57 -37.07 19.44
CA ALA A 800 -19.27 -37.69 20.56
C ALA A 800 -19.32 -36.78 21.79
N TYR A 801 -18.32 -35.90 21.95
CA TYR A 801 -18.26 -34.94 23.04
C TYR A 801 -18.45 -33.52 22.49
N PHE A 802 -19.08 -32.67 23.31
CA PHE A 802 -19.41 -31.30 22.94
C PHE A 802 -19.29 -30.36 24.14
N HIS A 803 -18.60 -29.25 23.93
CA HIS A 803 -18.73 -28.06 24.77
C HIS A 803 -19.85 -27.17 24.26
N PHE A 804 -20.87 -26.90 25.06
CA PHE A 804 -21.95 -26.01 24.67
C PHE A 804 -22.24 -24.96 25.74
N SER A 805 -22.26 -23.69 25.33
CA SER A 805 -22.80 -22.61 26.16
C SER A 805 -23.52 -21.60 25.27
N ASN A 806 -24.63 -21.07 25.78
CA ASN A 806 -25.45 -20.07 25.11
C ASN A 806 -26.03 -19.13 26.18
N PRO A 807 -26.13 -17.81 25.94
CA PRO A 807 -26.65 -16.87 26.94
C PRO A 807 -28.10 -17.15 27.35
N SER A 808 -28.85 -17.91 26.55
CA SER A 808 -30.21 -18.35 26.87
C SER A 808 -30.27 -19.55 27.82
N LEU A 809 -29.15 -20.19 28.17
CA LEU A 809 -29.12 -21.24 29.17
C LEU A 809 -29.29 -20.63 30.58
N THR A 810 -30.21 -21.21 31.34
CA THR A 810 -30.56 -20.83 32.71
C THR A 810 -30.33 -21.98 33.69
N LYS A 811 -29.92 -21.65 34.92
CA LYS A 811 -29.76 -22.60 36.03
C LYS A 811 -31.09 -23.21 36.43
N GLY A 812 -31.10 -24.50 36.76
CA GLY A 812 -32.30 -25.21 37.23
C GLY A 812 -33.35 -25.52 36.15
N ALA A 813 -33.08 -25.18 34.88
CA ALA A 813 -34.00 -25.42 33.78
C ALA A 813 -33.71 -26.75 33.06
N SER A 814 -34.75 -27.33 32.46
CA SER A 814 -34.70 -28.57 31.68
C SER A 814 -34.57 -28.31 30.18
N TYR A 815 -33.79 -29.16 29.51
CA TYR A 815 -33.51 -29.09 28.08
C TYR A 815 -33.70 -30.45 27.43
N LYS A 816 -33.71 -30.51 26.10
CA LYS A 816 -33.71 -31.75 25.33
C LYS A 816 -32.57 -31.74 24.32
N ILE A 817 -31.87 -32.87 24.23
CA ILE A 817 -30.75 -33.07 23.29
C ILE A 817 -31.18 -34.11 22.26
N TYR A 818 -31.19 -33.73 21.00
CA TYR A 818 -31.55 -34.58 19.86
C TYR A 818 -30.36 -34.82 18.96
N TYR A 819 -30.22 -36.06 18.47
CA TYR A 819 -29.34 -36.39 17.35
C TYR A 819 -30.16 -36.69 16.10
N GLY A 820 -29.74 -36.16 14.96
CA GLY A 820 -30.46 -36.27 13.69
C GLY A 820 -31.56 -35.22 13.54
N GLY A 821 -32.55 -35.52 12.70
CA GLY A 821 -33.54 -34.55 12.24
C GLY A 821 -33.10 -33.84 10.96
N THR A 822 -33.83 -32.80 10.60
CA THR A 822 -33.55 -32.00 9.40
C THR A 822 -33.58 -30.51 9.72
N TYR A 823 -32.79 -29.73 8.99
CA TYR A 823 -32.77 -28.28 9.10
C TYR A 823 -32.97 -27.66 7.72
N THR A 824 -33.88 -26.68 7.62
CA THR A 824 -34.21 -26.03 6.34
C THR A 824 -34.42 -24.52 6.51
N GLY A 825 -34.26 -23.76 5.42
CA GLY A 825 -34.67 -22.35 5.37
C GLY A 825 -33.78 -21.34 6.10
N GLY A 826 -32.57 -21.72 6.56
CA GLY A 826 -31.64 -20.82 7.25
C GLY A 826 -30.23 -20.77 6.65
N SER A 827 -29.30 -20.12 7.36
CA SER A 827 -27.88 -20.02 7.05
C SER A 827 -27.04 -20.84 8.03
N PHE A 828 -25.72 -20.89 7.82
CA PHE A 828 -24.79 -21.48 8.77
C PHE A 828 -23.53 -20.62 8.92
N VAL A 829 -22.90 -20.72 10.09
CA VAL A 829 -21.60 -20.14 10.43
C VAL A 829 -20.65 -21.31 10.66
N GLY A 830 -19.63 -21.45 9.83
CA GLY A 830 -18.74 -22.60 9.79
C GLY A 830 -17.96 -22.65 8.47
N GLY A 831 -17.72 -23.84 7.92
CA GLY A 831 -16.95 -23.99 6.69
C GLY A 831 -17.79 -24.21 5.43
N SER A 832 -17.17 -24.02 4.26
CA SER A 832 -17.82 -24.04 2.93
C SER A 832 -18.56 -25.34 2.56
N SER A 833 -18.28 -26.46 3.24
CA SER A 833 -18.99 -27.74 3.06
C SER A 833 -20.29 -27.85 3.88
N GLY A 834 -20.75 -26.76 4.50
CA GLY A 834 -22.04 -26.70 5.20
C GLY A 834 -22.03 -27.42 6.54
N TRP A 835 -20.87 -27.47 7.22
CA TRP A 835 -20.76 -27.79 8.64
C TRP A 835 -20.73 -26.49 9.46
N GLY A 836 -21.08 -26.57 10.74
CA GLY A 836 -21.05 -25.45 11.66
C GLY A 836 -22.38 -25.22 12.38
N LEU A 837 -22.54 -24.00 12.89
CA LEU A 837 -23.72 -23.55 13.60
C LEU A 837 -24.77 -23.07 12.61
N HIS A 838 -25.91 -23.75 12.56
CA HIS A 838 -27.04 -23.39 11.72
C HIS A 838 -27.92 -22.35 12.43
N THR A 839 -28.28 -21.28 11.72
CA THR A 839 -29.04 -20.14 12.28
C THR A 839 -30.10 -19.60 11.32
N GLY A 840 -31.19 -19.05 11.87
CA GLY A 840 -32.23 -18.35 11.10
C GLY A 840 -33.20 -19.23 10.30
N GLY A 841 -33.14 -20.55 10.47
CA GLY A 841 -34.02 -21.53 9.82
C GLY A 841 -34.82 -22.35 10.84
N THR A 842 -35.42 -23.44 10.36
CA THR A 842 -36.28 -24.31 11.16
C THR A 842 -35.69 -25.71 11.26
N TYR A 843 -35.47 -26.15 12.50
CA TYR A 843 -35.19 -27.55 12.81
C TYR A 843 -36.50 -28.36 12.88
N SER A 844 -36.47 -29.59 12.36
CA SER A 844 -37.52 -30.59 12.52
C SER A 844 -36.95 -31.84 13.17
N ASN A 845 -37.56 -32.26 14.28
CA ASN A 845 -37.23 -33.49 14.99
C ASN A 845 -37.74 -34.76 14.27
N THR A 846 -38.35 -34.63 13.09
CA THR A 846 -38.78 -35.79 12.30
C THR A 846 -37.56 -36.61 11.90
N GLY A 847 -37.50 -37.86 12.37
CA GLY A 847 -36.33 -38.74 12.17
C GLY A 847 -35.16 -38.48 13.13
N ALA A 848 -35.30 -37.53 14.08
CA ALA A 848 -34.35 -37.33 15.14
C ALA A 848 -34.59 -38.30 16.31
N THR A 849 -33.54 -38.58 17.08
CA THR A 849 -33.61 -39.37 18.31
C THR A 849 -33.36 -38.45 19.50
N LEU A 850 -34.31 -38.40 20.44
CA LEU A 850 -34.10 -37.76 21.74
C LEU A 850 -33.08 -38.58 22.54
N LYS A 851 -31.92 -38.01 22.83
CA LYS A 851 -30.81 -38.68 23.53
C LYS A 851 -30.84 -38.45 25.03
N ALA A 852 -31.18 -37.24 25.46
CA ALA A 852 -31.26 -36.88 26.87
C ALA A 852 -32.22 -35.72 27.12
N SER A 853 -32.72 -35.63 28.35
CA SER A 853 -33.50 -34.49 28.85
C SER A 853 -32.89 -33.92 30.14
N PRO A 854 -31.68 -33.34 30.09
CA PRO A 854 -30.98 -32.90 31.27
C PRO A 854 -31.65 -31.71 31.94
N THR A 855 -31.48 -31.59 33.25
CA THR A 855 -31.78 -30.37 34.01
C THR A 855 -30.47 -29.81 34.55
N THR A 856 -30.20 -28.54 34.27
CA THR A 856 -28.98 -27.86 34.75
C THR A 856 -29.03 -27.63 36.25
N SER A 857 -27.87 -27.52 36.88
CA SER A 857 -27.73 -27.24 38.31
C SER A 857 -28.34 -25.89 38.70
N THR A 858 -28.91 -25.81 39.91
CA THR A 858 -29.35 -24.55 40.52
C THR A 858 -28.20 -23.77 41.17
N SER A 859 -27.07 -24.44 41.46
CA SER A 859 -25.91 -23.84 42.14
C SER A 859 -24.71 -23.67 41.21
N SER A 860 -24.41 -24.66 40.35
CA SER A 860 -23.30 -24.63 39.39
C SER A 860 -23.69 -23.99 38.06
N THR A 861 -22.72 -23.40 37.36
CA THR A 861 -22.82 -22.96 35.97
C THR A 861 -22.35 -24.02 34.98
N VAL A 862 -21.39 -24.87 35.37
CA VAL A 862 -20.88 -25.97 34.54
C VAL A 862 -21.63 -27.25 34.85
N ASN A 863 -22.10 -27.94 33.81
CA ASN A 863 -22.90 -29.16 33.92
C ASN A 863 -22.33 -30.26 33.01
N THR A 864 -21.98 -31.42 33.57
CA THR A 864 -21.58 -32.58 32.76
C THR A 864 -22.79 -33.46 32.49
N ILE A 865 -23.10 -33.70 31.22
CA ILE A 865 -24.23 -34.52 30.78
C ILE A 865 -23.69 -35.77 30.10
N THR A 866 -24.01 -36.96 30.62
CA THR A 866 -23.55 -38.25 30.05
C THR A 866 -24.74 -39.12 29.64
N PHE A 867 -24.71 -39.68 28.42
CA PHE A 867 -25.74 -40.60 27.93
C PHE A 867 -25.27 -41.62 26.89
#